data_AF-A0A9D9NJM2-F1
#
_entry.id   AF-A0A9D9NJM2-F1
#
_cell.length_a   1.000
_cell.length_b   1.000
_cell.length_c   1.000
_cell.angle_alpha   90.00
_cell.angle_beta   90.00
_cell.angle_gamma   90.00
#
_symmetry.space_group_name_H-M   'P 1'
#
loop_
_entity.id
_entity.type
_entity.pdbx_description
1 polymer ?
#
loop_
_entity_poly.entity_id
_entity_poly.type
_entity_poly.pdbx_seq_one_letter_code
_entity_poly.pdbx_strand_id
1 'polypeptide(L)'
;MKAKYILSIAALSLSAAVSAAVPFNEARIYINPGHGGWGPNDRNLETINHQEGDTTGFYETNTNLRKGLQLYHDLVDNGAAEVMLSRTKNGVDNDTEIDGVPQIVNLSAICEDVEANNIDYFISIHSNAASEGNTTNYPLVLYRGTDDEVGNGLVDAKNMGMDAWPYINYNDVTYKSNYPELDDYNVRGDITFMGSSLTTMGYTGYYGVLRHGADGYLIEGCFHTYQPERHRLLNADYCRQEGMRYARAIRAWFDGPELATGDIIGTIKDSNHPLEHELYNYKIASMDAYAPINNTKVVLRNAAGEVVDEYTTDGEYNGLFVFEGLQPGKYTLDFTHLTDYHPYSEEIEVVANQPSYTNVLLTNINEELPDEEEEAPEVEYYTHPEQDGEIAAGSSYEFDKVGETATISALEGLTARRTILRDGKYYILAHDSERAPHLLVVNPETGELVKEMSLEGIVTEGFNGKNMSWTLSDIAFTNDGVLIGTNSVVIGRDGNAYCNGDFYMYAWKGDETTPLEDQKPVIVTTLPTNTVNSIAQAGNNYSNLMANSIAINGDFNEFNFYFDSHAGDGWSTNYGLRYCWWLMKDGEMAATQWNDANPAYDETMFGEDAMMTLSPLGLNRIIIDGSKISSKEFEVDMLTTDAIEYPGLDDETISVETAGANYFRYADAIFMVSPVYTADGNSYGLRLYNITEGLDKAQVIGEYADLITADALLPMSAYGVVRNADIDLYLMAGNQTAKVSTEGIEQATGSLRVMAYGLAQEENEEGTAYTLSFKTNTDVNSAQINIIEKSTGTVVTTIYPEKGEGNTYSATVSVDDLAEDVAYTWEAEVSGDNITRLTAYKSVPFSAPYGVAIDNSTSSEYFGRIYVTNTAEGSVGEQTTATGLYAIEPDGNLEIGNVMTGGISWTGTKGQGPRKVAVAEDGRIFVCDYSTTNTGIYYIDPATFEGKPVFEGAVNDGNGSLTINGTYVAGRTTSIGVRGGGDETQLYAVDATASGLGWRKLINRYDIGSANVWTAAPSEAGYSSSYIGNENNSIVPVSTGYWAAQFRGQGSSSVANPTLFYYSDVLGGSAYDSSAIDDQASANGALAVDEKTGTVVQSYNNGVRVFHYSIRKSDNIPDVEVVFEKQLAEVGAEGNSFAFDYAGNLYTVSSDAQNLTIFGMPTSDNTCATPSSAEFSFGDSSVEELQQESTAKVYPNPTSGQSTVACSAGIESVEVYNAASGAAVLNLVGNGETTMTIDLSGLADGIYFVRVNGTETMKLIKR
;
A
#
# COMPACT_ATOMS: atom_id res chain seq x y z
N MET A 1 -16.13 80.15 25.29
CA MET A 1 -14.99 81.04 25.64
C MET A 1 -13.79 80.13 25.90
N LYS A 2 -12.80 80.07 25.01
CA LYS A 2 -11.63 80.97 24.88
C LYS A 2 -10.80 81.13 26.16
N ALA A 3 -9.48 80.96 25.95
CA ALA A 3 -8.31 81.36 26.75
C ALA A 3 -7.87 80.35 27.83
N LYS A 4 -6.73 79.64 27.73
CA LYS A 4 -5.29 79.94 27.43
C LYS A 4 -4.46 79.79 28.73
N TYR A 5 -3.72 78.67 28.77
CA TYR A 5 -2.37 78.39 29.31
C TYR A 5 -1.83 79.11 30.56
N ILE A 6 -1.21 78.34 31.47
CA ILE A 6 0.24 78.40 31.78
C ILE A 6 0.67 77.39 32.90
N LEU A 7 1.83 76.75 32.66
CA LEU A 7 2.82 76.09 33.57
C LEU A 7 2.63 74.65 34.14
N SER A 8 3.44 73.74 33.57
CA SER A 8 4.37 72.76 34.19
C SER A 8 3.93 71.58 35.07
N ILE A 9 4.52 70.41 34.71
CA ILE A 9 4.75 69.13 35.43
C ILE A 9 3.81 67.99 35.01
N ALA A 10 4.32 67.03 34.22
CA ALA A 10 4.37 65.59 34.52
C ALA A 10 4.60 64.71 33.25
N ALA A 11 5.46 63.70 33.46
CA ALA A 11 5.49 62.39 32.81
C ALA A 11 5.90 62.26 31.33
N LEU A 12 7.03 61.55 31.18
CA LEU A 12 7.48 60.84 29.99
C LEU A 12 6.31 60.17 29.24
N SER A 13 6.20 60.47 27.96
CA SER A 13 5.70 59.52 26.98
C SER A 13 6.82 59.37 25.94
N LEU A 14 7.61 58.30 26.10
CA LEU A 14 8.44 57.79 25.00
C LEU A 14 7.43 57.25 23.98
N SER A 15 7.24 57.99 22.90
CA SER A 15 6.70 57.42 21.66
C SER A 15 7.69 56.35 21.19
N ALA A 16 7.31 55.08 21.30
CA ALA A 16 7.95 54.00 20.55
C ALA A 16 7.84 54.38 19.06
N ALA A 17 8.98 54.76 18.48
CA ALA A 17 9.09 54.84 17.05
C ALA A 17 9.04 53.38 16.56
N VAL A 18 7.93 53.03 15.90
CA VAL A 18 7.91 51.85 15.03
C VAL A 18 8.97 52.13 13.96
N SER A 19 10.09 51.43 14.04
CA SER A 19 11.06 51.39 12.94
C SER A 19 10.32 50.79 11.75
N ALA A 20 10.28 51.50 10.62
CA ALA A 20 9.79 50.90 9.38
C ALA A 20 10.78 49.78 9.01
N ALA A 21 10.27 48.61 8.61
CA ALA A 21 11.11 47.55 8.05
C ALA A 21 11.86 48.08 6.82
N VAL A 22 13.14 47.72 6.69
CA VAL A 22 13.95 48.07 5.50
C VAL A 22 13.39 47.27 4.32
N PRO A 23 12.92 47.90 3.23
CA PRO A 23 12.44 47.16 2.07
C PRO A 23 13.62 46.51 1.33
N PHE A 24 13.38 45.40 0.63
CA PHE A 24 14.42 44.63 -0.08
C PHE A 24 15.33 45.49 -0.99
N ASN A 25 14.75 46.45 -1.70
CA ASN A 25 15.48 47.36 -2.60
C ASN A 25 16.26 48.49 -1.90
N GLU A 26 16.23 48.54 -0.57
CA GLU A 26 17.06 49.39 0.29
C GLU A 26 17.99 48.57 1.20
N ALA A 27 17.89 47.24 1.19
CA ALA A 27 18.65 46.35 2.06
C ALA A 27 20.14 46.28 1.68
N ARG A 28 21.01 46.42 2.69
CA ARG A 28 22.47 46.20 2.59
C ARG A 28 22.82 44.87 3.22
N ILE A 29 23.26 43.93 2.40
CA ILE A 29 23.46 42.54 2.78
C ILE A 29 24.95 42.22 2.69
N TYR A 30 25.52 41.62 3.74
CA TYR A 30 26.91 41.20 3.77
C TYR A 30 27.01 39.68 3.84
N ILE A 31 27.63 39.09 2.83
CA ILE A 31 27.84 37.66 2.69
C ILE A 31 29.31 37.36 2.97
N ASN A 32 29.56 36.50 3.95
CA ASN A 32 30.88 35.97 4.26
C ASN A 32 30.96 34.48 3.92
N PRO A 33 31.50 34.11 2.75
CA PRO A 33 31.92 32.73 2.53
C PRO A 33 33.09 32.41 3.47
N GLY A 34 32.90 31.50 4.41
CA GLY A 34 33.88 31.20 5.46
C GLY A 34 35.29 30.84 4.94
N HIS A 35 36.29 31.02 5.81
CA HIS A 35 37.72 30.73 5.60
C HIS A 35 38.40 31.61 4.55
N GLY A 36 38.62 31.13 3.33
CA GLY A 36 39.17 31.93 2.24
C GLY A 36 40.37 31.37 1.49
N GLY A 37 40.89 30.20 1.85
CA GLY A 37 42.01 29.60 1.10
C GLY A 37 42.41 28.21 1.56
N TRP A 38 43.17 27.49 0.73
CA TRP A 38 43.60 26.08 0.94
C TRP A 38 44.72 25.92 1.97
N GLY A 39 44.78 26.81 2.96
CA GLY A 39 45.81 26.84 3.98
C GLY A 39 45.49 25.95 5.19
N PRO A 40 46.41 25.85 6.18
CA PRO A 40 46.23 24.99 7.36
C PRO A 40 45.05 25.34 8.28
N ASN A 41 44.41 26.49 8.05
CA ASN A 41 43.25 26.94 8.82
C ASN A 41 41.91 26.55 8.16
N ASP A 42 41.95 25.88 7.01
CA ASP A 42 40.80 25.33 6.30
C ASP A 42 40.83 23.80 6.36
N ARG A 43 39.66 23.17 6.30
CA ARG A 43 39.52 21.71 6.40
C ARG A 43 39.51 21.08 5.02
N ASN A 44 40.55 20.29 4.74
CA ASN A 44 40.59 19.35 3.64
C ASN A 44 40.30 17.94 4.16
N LEU A 45 39.49 17.17 3.44
CA LEU A 45 39.17 15.78 3.75
C LEU A 45 39.16 14.94 2.48
N GLU A 46 39.60 13.69 2.59
CA GLU A 46 39.67 12.77 1.46
C GLU A 46 38.27 12.34 0.99
N THR A 47 38.14 12.11 -0.32
CA THR A 47 36.96 11.51 -0.96
C THR A 47 37.45 10.44 -1.93
N ILE A 48 36.56 9.61 -2.46
CA ILE A 48 36.96 8.46 -3.28
C ILE A 48 37.91 8.86 -4.43
N ASN A 49 37.70 10.02 -5.07
CA ASN A 49 38.52 10.49 -6.17
C ASN A 49 39.63 11.49 -5.79
N HIS A 50 39.65 12.01 -4.54
CA HIS A 50 40.52 13.10 -4.15
C HIS A 50 41.26 12.81 -2.84
N GLN A 51 42.59 12.89 -2.91
CA GLN A 51 43.49 12.73 -1.76
C GLN A 51 43.60 14.00 -0.92
N GLU A 52 44.15 13.86 0.29
CA GLU A 52 44.38 15.01 1.16
C GLU A 52 45.30 16.05 0.46
N GLY A 53 44.89 17.32 0.49
CA GLY A 53 45.60 18.43 -0.15
C GLY A 53 45.24 18.70 -1.62
N ASP A 54 44.34 17.91 -2.23
CA ASP A 54 43.85 18.19 -3.58
C ASP A 54 42.88 19.38 -3.59
N THR A 55 43.32 20.52 -4.13
CA THR A 55 42.51 21.75 -4.23
C THR A 55 41.25 21.61 -5.10
N THR A 56 41.17 20.55 -5.91
CA THR A 56 39.97 20.20 -6.71
C THR A 56 38.98 19.33 -5.95
N GLY A 57 39.42 18.70 -4.85
CA GLY A 57 38.59 17.92 -3.95
C GLY A 57 37.92 18.76 -2.86
N PHE A 58 37.50 18.10 -1.78
CA PHE A 58 36.77 18.76 -0.71
C PHE A 58 37.68 19.69 0.10
N TYR A 59 37.27 20.96 0.11
CA TYR A 59 37.70 21.96 1.08
C TYR A 59 36.48 22.76 1.49
N GLU A 60 36.35 23.09 2.78
CA GLU A 60 35.26 23.93 3.25
C GLU A 60 35.22 25.28 2.52
N THR A 61 36.38 25.90 2.26
CA THR A 61 36.46 27.15 1.51
C THR A 61 35.89 27.06 0.09
N ASN A 62 36.01 25.89 -0.57
CA ASN A 62 35.52 25.67 -1.94
C ASN A 62 33.99 25.72 -1.95
N THR A 63 33.35 25.00 -1.02
CA THR A 63 31.90 24.86 -0.96
C THR A 63 31.25 26.14 -0.46
N ASN A 64 31.81 26.76 0.60
CA ASN A 64 31.34 28.03 1.14
C ASN A 64 31.36 29.14 0.07
N LEU A 65 32.41 29.19 -0.76
CA LEU A 65 32.51 30.16 -1.84
C LEU A 65 31.42 29.95 -2.91
N ARG A 66 31.20 28.70 -3.35
CA ARG A 66 30.17 28.39 -4.36
C ARG A 66 28.78 28.80 -3.88
N LYS A 67 28.44 28.47 -2.62
CA LYS A 67 27.19 28.85 -1.95
C LYS A 67 27.03 30.37 -1.88
N GLY A 68 28.06 31.06 -1.40
CA GLY A 68 28.05 32.52 -1.23
C GLY A 68 28.00 33.30 -2.54
N LEU A 69 28.64 32.80 -3.61
CA LEU A 69 28.56 33.41 -4.94
C LEU A 69 27.16 33.27 -5.53
N GLN A 70 26.51 32.10 -5.38
CA GLN A 70 25.13 31.94 -5.84
C GLN A 70 24.17 32.88 -5.11
N LEU A 71 24.30 32.96 -3.78
CA LEU A 71 23.53 33.88 -2.95
C LEU A 71 23.73 35.33 -3.40
N TYR A 72 24.98 35.73 -3.63
CA TYR A 72 25.30 37.07 -4.11
C TYR A 72 24.62 37.39 -5.44
N HIS A 73 24.74 36.49 -6.42
CA HIS A 73 24.19 36.71 -7.75
C HIS A 73 22.67 36.81 -7.73
N ASP A 74 21.97 35.91 -7.01
CA ASP A 74 20.51 35.96 -6.90
C ASP A 74 20.03 37.29 -6.30
N LEU A 75 20.61 37.71 -5.17
CA LEU A 75 20.18 38.94 -4.49
C LEU A 75 20.42 40.20 -5.35
N VAL A 76 21.55 40.26 -6.06
CA VAL A 76 21.86 41.36 -6.98
C VAL A 76 20.89 41.38 -8.17
N ASP A 77 20.67 40.22 -8.80
CA ASP A 77 19.84 40.12 -10.00
C ASP A 77 18.35 40.41 -9.71
N ASN A 78 17.91 40.19 -8.46
CA ASN A 78 16.55 40.45 -8.01
C ASN A 78 16.36 41.83 -7.34
N GLY A 79 17.40 42.65 -7.26
CA GLY A 79 17.28 44.08 -6.95
C GLY A 79 17.52 44.49 -5.49
N ALA A 80 18.33 43.74 -4.73
CA ALA A 80 18.87 44.23 -3.46
C ALA A 80 19.70 45.50 -3.66
N ALA A 81 19.69 46.42 -2.69
CA ALA A 81 20.33 47.74 -2.83
C ALA A 81 21.86 47.65 -2.89
N GLU A 82 22.44 46.86 -1.97
CA GLU A 82 23.87 46.65 -1.86
C GLU A 82 24.11 45.24 -1.32
N VAL A 83 24.86 44.44 -2.06
CA VAL A 83 25.30 43.12 -1.61
C VAL A 83 26.83 43.12 -1.60
N MET A 84 27.41 42.78 -0.45
CA MET A 84 28.86 42.75 -0.24
C MET A 84 29.32 41.32 -0.03
N LEU A 85 30.50 41.00 -0.54
CA LEU A 85 31.18 39.73 -0.31
C LEU A 85 32.49 39.98 0.41
N SER A 86 32.79 39.20 1.45
CA SER A 86 34.12 39.25 2.08
C SER A 86 35.23 38.79 1.13
N ARG A 87 34.91 37.90 0.17
CA ARG A 87 35.85 37.39 -0.83
C ARG A 87 35.12 36.86 -2.06
N THR A 88 35.84 36.77 -3.17
CA THR A 88 35.29 36.33 -4.47
C THR A 88 35.95 35.06 -5.02
N LYS A 89 37.08 34.64 -4.45
CA LYS A 89 37.92 33.51 -4.86
C LYS A 89 38.58 32.88 -3.62
N ASN A 90 39.22 31.73 -3.81
CA ASN A 90 40.07 31.09 -2.81
C ASN A 90 41.53 31.54 -2.98
N GLY A 91 42.16 31.93 -1.88
CA GLY A 91 43.57 32.30 -1.81
C GLY A 91 44.48 31.09 -1.58
N VAL A 92 45.75 31.23 -1.96
CA VAL A 92 46.79 30.22 -1.67
C VAL A 92 47.58 30.56 -0.40
N ASP A 93 47.53 31.81 0.03
CA ASP A 93 48.14 32.33 1.27
C ASP A 93 47.43 33.63 1.75
N ASN A 94 47.82 34.11 2.93
CA ASN A 94 47.23 35.29 3.58
C ASN A 94 47.44 36.61 2.81
N ASP A 95 48.39 36.64 1.87
CA ASP A 95 48.72 37.82 1.06
C ASP A 95 48.03 37.76 -0.32
N THR A 96 47.23 36.72 -0.58
CA THR A 96 46.56 36.55 -1.87
C THR A 96 45.48 37.62 -2.06
N GLU A 97 45.74 38.55 -2.97
CA GLU A 97 44.81 39.60 -3.40
C GLU A 97 44.44 39.35 -4.87
N ILE A 98 43.14 39.36 -5.18
CA ILE A 98 42.64 39.22 -6.54
C ILE A 98 41.69 40.37 -6.83
N ASP A 99 41.92 41.06 -7.95
CA ASP A 99 41.14 42.23 -8.40
C ASP A 99 41.06 43.37 -7.35
N GLY A 100 42.10 43.52 -6.52
CA GLY A 100 42.14 44.56 -5.48
C GLY A 100 41.58 44.13 -4.12
N VAL A 101 41.12 42.88 -4.01
CA VAL A 101 40.40 42.35 -2.84
C VAL A 101 41.22 41.22 -2.19
N PRO A 102 41.55 41.29 -0.89
CA PRO A 102 42.16 40.18 -0.16
C PRO A 102 41.21 38.96 -0.15
N GLN A 103 41.74 37.76 -0.42
CA GLN A 103 40.91 36.55 -0.49
C GLN A 103 40.87 35.77 0.83
N ILE A 104 41.87 35.96 1.68
CA ILE A 104 41.86 35.51 3.08
C ILE A 104 41.71 36.76 3.95
N VAL A 105 40.48 37.03 4.37
CA VAL A 105 40.14 38.24 5.15
C VAL A 105 40.11 37.91 6.64
N ASN A 106 40.84 38.69 7.43
CA ASN A 106 40.82 38.53 8.88
C ASN A 106 39.41 38.82 9.44
N LEU A 107 38.96 38.03 10.42
CA LEU A 107 37.63 38.19 11.01
C LEU A 107 37.35 39.61 11.52
N SER A 108 38.34 40.29 12.11
CA SER A 108 38.19 41.68 12.55
C SER A 108 37.99 42.66 11.41
N ALA A 109 38.60 42.42 10.25
CA ALA A 109 38.41 43.26 9.06
C ALA A 109 36.99 43.08 8.50
N ILE A 110 36.46 41.85 8.50
CA ILE A 110 35.05 41.61 8.16
C ILE A 110 34.12 42.39 9.10
N CYS A 111 34.34 42.34 10.42
CA CYS A 111 33.53 43.12 11.36
C CYS A 111 33.67 44.64 11.14
N GLU A 112 34.88 45.13 10.85
CA GLU A 112 35.12 46.55 10.52
C GLU A 112 34.37 46.97 9.25
N ASP A 113 34.34 46.13 8.21
CA ASP A 113 33.61 46.38 6.98
C ASP A 113 32.09 46.37 7.21
N VAL A 114 31.58 45.45 8.03
CA VAL A 114 30.16 45.40 8.40
C VAL A 114 29.71 46.70 9.10
N GLU A 115 30.51 47.19 10.05
CA GLU A 115 30.25 48.45 10.73
C GLU A 115 30.37 49.67 9.80
N ALA A 116 31.40 49.69 8.95
CA ALA A 116 31.67 50.83 8.07
C ALA A 116 30.57 51.04 7.04
N ASN A 117 29.89 49.97 6.61
CA ASN A 117 28.85 50.00 5.59
C ASN A 117 27.42 49.95 6.16
N ASN A 118 27.27 49.90 7.50
CA ASN A 118 25.98 49.87 8.21
C ASN A 118 25.05 48.75 7.71
N ILE A 119 25.57 47.52 7.60
CA ILE A 119 24.84 46.36 7.06
C ILE A 119 23.52 46.09 7.80
N ASP A 120 22.48 45.71 7.06
CA ASP A 120 21.14 45.38 7.57
C ASP A 120 20.93 43.86 7.76
N TYR A 121 21.65 43.03 6.99
CA TYR A 121 21.63 41.57 7.10
C TYR A 121 23.02 40.98 6.91
N PHE A 122 23.49 40.23 7.90
CA PHE A 122 24.77 39.53 7.84
C PHE A 122 24.58 38.01 7.75
N ILE A 123 25.30 37.35 6.83
CA ILE A 123 25.34 35.89 6.76
C ILE A 123 26.78 35.39 6.59
N SER A 124 27.22 34.47 7.46
CA SER A 124 28.48 33.75 7.33
C SER A 124 28.23 32.29 7.01
N ILE A 125 28.71 31.80 5.86
CA ILE A 125 28.39 30.47 5.34
C ILE A 125 29.54 29.49 5.63
N HIS A 126 29.20 28.36 6.25
CA HIS A 126 30.10 27.31 6.68
C HIS A 126 29.50 25.90 6.51
N SER A 127 30.33 24.87 6.74
CA SER A 127 29.88 23.50 7.02
C SER A 127 30.66 22.92 8.20
N ASN A 128 30.02 22.02 8.94
CA ASN A 128 30.48 21.57 10.24
C ASN A 128 31.25 20.24 10.18
N ALA A 129 31.86 19.87 11.30
CA ALA A 129 32.42 18.54 11.51
C ALA A 129 32.03 17.96 12.87
N ALA A 130 31.89 16.65 12.90
CA ALA A 130 31.89 15.83 14.10
C ALA A 130 33.15 14.95 14.09
N SER A 131 32.99 13.63 14.08
CA SER A 131 34.08 12.68 13.87
C SER A 131 34.06 12.17 12.43
N GLU A 132 35.23 12.00 11.81
CA GLU A 132 35.33 11.48 10.44
C GLU A 132 34.61 10.13 10.29
N GLY A 133 33.76 10.02 9.27
CA GLY A 133 33.00 8.80 8.99
C GLY A 133 31.76 8.59 9.88
N ASN A 134 31.42 9.54 10.74
CA ASN A 134 30.20 9.43 11.55
C ASN A 134 28.94 9.78 10.75
N THR A 135 27.78 9.37 11.27
CA THR A 135 26.47 9.61 10.66
C THR A 135 25.81 10.91 11.13
N THR A 136 26.53 11.83 11.78
CA THR A 136 25.96 13.11 12.22
C THR A 136 25.84 14.05 11.03
N ASN A 137 24.63 14.51 10.72
CA ASN A 137 24.41 15.49 9.66
C ASN A 137 23.12 16.30 9.91
N TYR A 138 23.23 17.61 10.12
CA TYR A 138 22.11 18.55 10.25
C TYR A 138 22.62 19.99 10.16
N PRO A 139 21.77 20.98 9.82
CA PRO A 139 22.14 22.38 9.86
C PRO A 139 22.20 22.96 11.29
N LEU A 140 23.03 23.99 11.50
CA LEU A 140 23.13 24.75 12.74
C LEU A 140 23.26 26.25 12.45
N VAL A 141 22.31 27.04 12.94
CA VAL A 141 22.34 28.51 12.82
C VAL A 141 22.80 29.13 14.14
N LEU A 142 23.82 29.99 14.07
CA LEU A 142 24.44 30.64 15.22
C LEU A 142 24.34 32.17 15.10
N TYR A 143 23.63 32.81 16.03
CA TYR A 143 23.61 34.27 16.14
C TYR A 143 24.45 34.73 17.34
N ARG A 144 24.90 36.00 17.33
CA ARG A 144 25.63 36.55 18.48
C ARG A 144 24.69 36.73 19.66
N GLY A 145 24.94 36.07 20.78
CA GLY A 145 24.12 36.17 21.98
C GLY A 145 24.04 34.88 22.79
N THR A 146 23.08 34.82 23.70
CA THR A 146 22.67 33.59 24.39
C THR A 146 21.37 33.07 23.77
N ASP A 147 21.01 31.81 24.03
CA ASP A 147 19.73 31.25 23.55
C ASP A 147 18.50 32.06 24.01
N ASP A 148 18.62 32.76 25.14
CA ASP A 148 17.58 33.60 25.73
C ASP A 148 17.56 35.04 25.18
N GLU A 149 18.71 35.59 24.76
CA GLU A 149 18.83 37.01 24.41
C GLU A 149 19.89 37.27 23.31
N VAL A 150 19.54 38.08 22.32
CA VAL A 150 20.49 38.55 21.29
C VAL A 150 21.57 39.46 21.89
N GLY A 151 22.75 39.47 21.28
CA GLY A 151 23.89 40.24 21.75
C GLY A 151 23.67 41.75 21.73
N ASN A 152 24.46 42.49 22.52
CA ASN A 152 24.31 43.94 22.66
C ASN A 152 24.36 44.66 21.30
N GLY A 153 23.31 45.41 20.97
CA GLY A 153 23.18 46.16 19.71
C GLY A 153 22.39 45.45 18.60
N LEU A 154 22.01 44.19 18.80
CA LEU A 154 21.17 43.41 17.89
C LEU A 154 19.70 43.48 18.29
N VAL A 155 18.80 43.23 17.34
CA VAL A 155 17.35 43.20 17.55
C VAL A 155 16.74 41.90 17.05
N ASP A 156 17.02 41.54 15.80
CA ASP A 156 16.28 40.49 15.07
C ASP A 156 17.12 39.26 14.72
N ALA A 157 18.42 39.21 15.05
CA ALA A 157 19.32 38.12 14.65
C ALA A 157 18.82 36.69 14.94
N LYS A 158 18.14 36.47 16.09
CA LYS A 158 17.51 35.18 16.41
C LYS A 158 16.33 34.88 15.48
N ASN A 159 15.44 35.85 15.29
CA ASN A 159 14.24 35.71 14.45
C ASN A 159 14.63 35.49 12.98
N MET A 160 15.66 36.19 12.49
CA MET A 160 16.21 35.97 11.15
C MET A 160 16.67 34.53 10.94
N GLY A 161 17.33 33.94 11.94
CA GLY A 161 17.75 32.54 11.89
C GLY A 161 16.57 31.56 11.89
N MET A 162 15.53 31.84 12.69
CA MET A 162 14.30 31.05 12.74
C MET A 162 13.53 31.14 11.42
N ASP A 163 13.32 32.33 10.87
CA ASP A 163 12.58 32.53 9.63
C ASP A 163 13.33 31.97 8.40
N ALA A 164 14.66 31.89 8.46
CA ALA A 164 15.46 31.26 7.41
C ALA A 164 15.45 29.73 7.47
N TRP A 165 15.20 29.14 8.63
CA TRP A 165 15.32 27.70 8.85
C TRP A 165 14.47 26.84 7.92
N PRO A 166 13.18 27.14 7.64
CA PRO A 166 12.38 26.33 6.71
C PRO A 166 12.99 26.27 5.31
N TYR A 167 13.72 27.30 4.88
CA TYR A 167 14.45 27.28 3.61
C TYR A 167 15.75 26.50 3.72
N ILE A 168 16.50 26.70 4.81
CA ILE A 168 17.79 26.04 5.05
C ILE A 168 17.62 24.52 5.15
N ASN A 169 16.62 24.08 5.91
CA ASN A 169 16.39 22.68 6.21
C ASN A 169 15.61 21.95 5.10
N TYR A 170 15.05 22.64 4.11
CA TYR A 170 14.32 21.99 3.01
C TYR A 170 15.28 21.39 1.97
N ASN A 171 15.65 20.11 2.18
CA ASN A 171 16.62 19.36 1.37
C ASN A 171 16.39 17.84 1.53
N ASP A 172 15.66 17.22 0.61
CA ASP A 172 15.23 15.81 0.76
C ASP A 172 16.14 14.80 0.04
N VAL A 173 17.23 15.29 -0.57
CA VAL A 173 18.29 14.43 -1.12
C VAL A 173 19.40 14.14 -0.12
N THR A 174 19.35 14.66 1.11
CA THR A 174 20.34 14.42 2.17
C THR A 174 19.72 13.75 3.39
N TYR A 175 20.47 12.86 4.04
CA TYR A 175 20.10 12.30 5.35
C TYR A 175 20.32 13.33 6.46
N LYS A 176 19.34 13.50 7.35
CA LYS A 176 19.43 14.36 8.54
C LYS A 176 19.38 13.52 9.80
N SER A 177 20.41 13.60 10.65
CA SER A 177 20.49 12.82 11.89
C SER A 177 19.73 13.44 13.06
N ASN A 178 19.45 14.74 13.01
CA ASN A 178 18.68 15.49 13.98
C ASN A 178 17.99 16.66 13.26
N TYR A 179 16.95 17.22 13.88
CA TYR A 179 16.22 18.36 13.34
C TYR A 179 15.69 18.15 11.91
N PRO A 180 15.04 17.00 11.60
CA PRO A 180 14.64 16.70 10.23
C PRO A 180 13.53 17.62 9.69
N GLU A 181 12.67 18.11 10.59
CA GLU A 181 11.47 18.89 10.29
C GLU A 181 11.72 20.37 10.01
N LEU A 182 10.82 20.98 9.24
CA LEU A 182 10.93 22.40 8.86
C LEU A 182 10.64 23.38 10.01
N ASP A 183 10.10 22.92 11.13
CA ASP A 183 9.82 23.71 12.34
C ASP A 183 10.64 23.29 13.57
N ASP A 184 11.55 22.31 13.44
CA ASP A 184 12.46 21.89 14.51
C ASP A 184 13.79 22.66 14.46
N TYR A 185 13.76 23.90 14.96
CA TYR A 185 14.88 24.86 14.81
C TYR A 185 16.12 24.52 15.65
N ASN A 186 17.27 24.32 15.00
CA ASN A 186 18.58 24.40 15.67
C ASN A 186 19.22 25.79 15.51
N VAL A 187 18.56 26.79 16.10
CA VAL A 187 18.99 28.21 16.08
C VAL A 187 19.47 28.63 17.47
N ARG A 188 20.77 28.88 17.62
CA ARG A 188 21.44 28.98 18.92
C ARG A 188 22.23 30.28 19.08
N GLY A 189 22.27 30.79 20.31
CA GLY A 189 23.15 31.90 20.66
C GLY A 189 24.59 31.39 20.81
N ASP A 190 25.55 32.02 20.14
CA ASP A 190 26.94 31.58 20.11
C ASP A 190 27.62 31.49 21.49
N ILE A 191 27.24 32.36 22.43
CA ILE A 191 27.75 32.35 23.81
C ILE A 191 27.23 31.13 24.56
N THR A 192 25.95 30.79 24.39
CA THR A 192 25.38 29.60 25.05
C THR A 192 25.95 28.33 24.46
N PHE A 193 26.03 28.26 23.12
CA PHE A 193 26.56 27.10 22.41
C PHE A 193 28.02 26.81 22.79
N MET A 194 28.87 27.84 22.87
CA MET A 194 30.30 27.67 23.15
C MET A 194 30.69 27.81 24.63
N GLY A 195 29.76 28.24 25.51
CA GLY A 195 29.96 28.37 26.95
C GLY A 195 30.93 29.49 27.39
N SER A 196 31.32 30.39 26.49
CA SER A 196 32.23 31.51 26.79
C SER A 196 32.04 32.69 25.83
N SER A 197 32.68 33.83 26.09
CA SER A 197 32.60 35.02 25.25
C SER A 197 33.83 35.93 25.34
N LEU A 198 33.99 36.81 24.35
CA LEU A 198 34.99 37.88 24.32
C LEU A 198 34.34 39.18 23.81
N THR A 199 34.78 40.33 24.31
CA THR A 199 34.34 41.64 23.81
C THR A 199 35.40 42.25 22.89
N THR A 200 35.04 42.57 21.65
CA THR A 200 35.90 43.27 20.66
C THR A 200 35.06 44.33 19.96
N MET A 201 35.63 45.52 19.70
CA MET A 201 34.90 46.66 19.10
C MET A 201 33.63 47.12 19.85
N GLY A 202 33.46 46.71 21.11
CA GLY A 202 32.25 47.00 21.90
C GLY A 202 31.16 45.93 21.81
N TYR A 203 31.34 44.89 21.00
CA TYR A 203 30.40 43.79 20.82
C TYR A 203 30.88 42.54 21.56
N THR A 204 30.00 41.95 22.38
CA THR A 204 30.27 40.72 23.14
C THR A 204 29.67 39.52 22.42
N GLY A 205 30.50 38.51 22.16
CA GLY A 205 30.14 37.26 21.49
C GLY A 205 31.30 36.27 21.50
N TYR A 206 31.07 35.03 21.07
CA TYR A 206 32.12 34.02 20.95
C TYR A 206 32.80 34.08 19.58
N TYR A 207 32.03 33.90 18.50
CA TYR A 207 32.59 33.80 17.15
C TYR A 207 33.11 35.14 16.67
N GLY A 208 34.35 35.16 16.20
CA GLY A 208 35.03 36.39 15.82
C GLY A 208 34.33 37.16 14.72
N VAL A 209 33.72 36.45 13.76
CA VAL A 209 33.04 37.04 12.61
C VAL A 209 31.72 37.73 12.99
N LEU A 210 31.05 37.30 14.06
CA LEU A 210 29.75 37.84 14.48
C LEU A 210 29.87 39.06 15.42
N ARG A 211 31.08 39.46 15.82
CA ARG A 211 31.32 40.56 16.79
C ARG A 211 31.20 41.96 16.16
N HIS A 212 30.05 42.21 15.54
CA HIS A 212 29.59 43.48 14.97
C HIS A 212 28.14 43.78 15.38
N GLY A 213 27.60 44.92 14.95
CA GLY A 213 26.30 45.47 15.27
C GLY A 213 25.18 45.18 14.26
N ALA A 214 25.47 44.54 13.13
CA ALA A 214 24.44 44.09 12.18
C ALA A 214 23.73 42.80 12.65
N ASP A 215 22.40 42.76 12.47
CA ASP A 215 21.60 41.55 12.68
C ASP A 215 21.90 40.51 11.59
N GLY A 216 21.85 39.23 11.97
CA GLY A 216 22.24 38.13 11.11
C GLY A 216 22.85 36.95 11.87
N TYR A 217 23.41 36.00 11.12
CA TYR A 217 23.89 34.74 11.69
C TYR A 217 25.04 34.11 10.90
N LEU A 218 25.71 33.15 11.55
CA LEU A 218 26.57 32.16 10.92
C LEU A 218 25.76 30.88 10.73
N ILE A 219 25.82 30.29 9.53
CA ILE A 219 25.18 29.01 9.22
C ILE A 219 26.24 27.95 8.95
N GLU A 220 26.17 26.87 9.72
CA GLU A 220 26.79 25.60 9.42
C GLU A 220 25.75 24.74 8.68
N GLY A 221 25.83 24.66 7.35
CA GLY A 221 24.73 24.11 6.53
C GLY A 221 24.55 22.59 6.63
N CYS A 222 25.63 21.85 6.87
CA CYS A 222 25.67 20.39 6.96
C CYS A 222 26.98 19.93 7.59
N PHE A 223 27.17 18.63 7.82
CA PHE A 223 28.41 18.05 8.34
C PHE A 223 29.24 17.39 7.24
N HIS A 224 30.41 17.94 6.94
CA HIS A 224 31.32 17.39 5.93
C HIS A 224 32.12 16.15 6.41
N THR A 225 31.95 15.74 7.67
CA THR A 225 32.44 14.45 8.17
C THR A 225 31.47 13.30 7.91
N TYR A 226 30.20 13.61 7.60
CA TYR A 226 29.29 12.62 7.02
C TYR A 226 29.65 12.45 5.54
N GLN A 227 30.19 11.28 5.22
CA GLN A 227 30.93 11.10 3.97
C GLN A 227 30.03 11.17 2.72
N PRO A 228 28.78 10.65 2.70
CA PRO A 228 27.86 10.89 1.59
C PRO A 228 27.62 12.38 1.31
N GLU A 229 27.41 13.19 2.35
CA GLU A 229 27.24 14.63 2.21
C GLU A 229 28.51 15.32 1.69
N ARG A 230 29.69 14.88 2.13
CA ARG A 230 30.97 15.37 1.58
C ARG A 230 31.09 15.12 0.07
N HIS A 231 30.65 13.97 -0.43
CA HIS A 231 30.64 13.65 -1.85
C HIS A 231 29.64 14.53 -2.63
N ARG A 232 28.46 14.81 -2.05
CA ARG A 232 27.52 15.80 -2.64
C ARG A 232 28.11 17.20 -2.73
N LEU A 233 28.86 17.63 -1.71
CA LEU A 233 29.48 18.96 -1.67
C LEU A 233 30.56 19.17 -2.75
N LEU A 234 31.06 18.10 -3.39
CA LEU A 234 31.94 18.23 -4.56
C LEU A 234 31.17 18.74 -5.79
N ASN A 235 29.87 18.43 -5.89
CA ASN A 235 29.01 18.90 -6.95
C ASN A 235 28.73 20.41 -6.82
N ALA A 236 29.06 21.17 -7.87
CA ALA A 236 28.95 22.62 -7.83
C ALA A 236 27.49 23.11 -7.92
N ASP A 237 26.61 22.38 -8.62
CA ASP A 237 25.18 22.68 -8.75
C ASP A 237 24.48 22.49 -7.40
N TYR A 238 24.77 21.40 -6.69
CA TYR A 238 24.26 21.16 -5.33
C TYR A 238 24.68 22.27 -4.35
N CYS A 239 25.94 22.72 -4.39
CA CYS A 239 26.38 23.86 -3.59
C CYS A 239 25.64 25.17 -3.97
N ARG A 240 25.32 25.38 -5.25
CA ARG A 240 24.54 26.55 -5.67
C ARG A 240 23.12 26.49 -5.11
N GLN A 241 22.49 25.32 -5.13
CA GLN A 241 21.15 25.14 -4.59
C GLN A 241 21.05 25.46 -3.09
N GLU A 242 22.07 25.14 -2.30
CA GLU A 242 22.12 25.61 -0.90
C GLU A 242 22.22 27.15 -0.79
N GLY A 243 23.02 27.78 -1.65
CA GLY A 243 23.06 29.25 -1.76
C GLY A 243 21.73 29.87 -2.19
N MET A 244 20.98 29.23 -3.08
CA MET A 244 19.65 29.64 -3.52
C MET A 244 18.63 29.55 -2.39
N ARG A 245 18.71 28.53 -1.53
CA ARG A 245 17.88 28.43 -0.31
C ARG A 245 18.11 29.61 0.64
N TYR A 246 19.35 30.03 0.83
CA TYR A 246 19.65 31.25 1.59
C TYR A 246 19.10 32.51 0.92
N ALA A 247 19.11 32.58 -0.42
CA ALA A 247 18.60 33.73 -1.15
C ALA A 247 17.09 33.87 -0.99
N ARG A 248 16.35 32.75 -1.11
CA ARG A 248 14.92 32.67 -0.84
C ARG A 248 14.58 33.17 0.57
N ALA A 249 15.31 32.70 1.59
CA ALA A 249 15.14 33.15 2.97
C ALA A 249 15.34 34.66 3.14
N ILE A 250 16.41 35.22 2.58
CA ILE A 250 16.72 36.66 2.70
C ILE A 250 15.70 37.53 1.94
N ARG A 251 15.26 37.11 0.75
CA ARG A 251 14.18 37.81 0.03
C ARG A 251 12.90 37.80 0.85
N ALA A 252 12.50 36.65 1.40
CA ALA A 252 11.30 36.54 2.22
C ALA A 252 11.34 37.45 3.45
N TRP A 253 12.48 37.53 4.15
CA TRP A 253 12.66 38.41 5.31
C TRP A 253 12.40 39.89 4.98
N PHE A 254 12.81 40.35 3.80
CA PHE A 254 12.69 41.74 3.36
C PHE A 254 11.47 42.02 2.46
N ASP A 255 10.52 41.08 2.35
CA ASP A 255 9.36 41.17 1.44
C ASP A 255 9.80 41.43 -0.03
N GLY A 256 10.88 40.76 -0.43
CA GLY A 256 11.47 40.79 -1.76
C GLY A 256 10.72 39.94 -2.78
N PRO A 257 11.11 40.01 -4.07
CA PRO A 257 10.41 39.30 -5.13
C PRO A 257 10.56 37.77 -5.01
N GLU A 258 9.47 37.05 -5.29
CA GLU A 258 9.49 35.59 -5.49
C GLU A 258 9.82 35.26 -6.95
N LEU A 259 10.52 34.15 -7.19
CA LEU A 259 10.81 33.68 -8.54
C LEU A 259 9.57 33.02 -9.16
N ALA A 260 9.30 33.31 -10.43
CA ALA A 260 8.21 32.68 -11.19
C ALA A 260 8.51 31.24 -11.65
N THR A 261 9.70 30.73 -11.33
CA THR A 261 10.22 29.42 -11.73
C THR A 261 10.62 28.60 -10.50
N GLY A 262 10.63 27.28 -10.65
CA GLY A 262 11.14 26.33 -9.65
C GLY A 262 12.33 25.53 -10.17
N ASP A 263 12.87 24.68 -9.31
CA ASP A 263 14.03 23.83 -9.61
C ASP A 263 13.70 22.35 -9.30
N ILE A 264 14.38 21.40 -9.95
CA ILE A 264 14.35 19.97 -9.59
C ILE A 264 15.73 19.57 -9.12
N ILE A 265 15.82 18.84 -8.02
CA ILE A 265 17.07 18.32 -7.47
C ILE A 265 16.85 16.85 -7.14
N GLY A 266 17.72 15.96 -7.64
CA GLY A 266 17.58 14.55 -7.33
C GLY A 266 18.88 13.77 -7.33
N THR A 267 18.80 12.52 -6.88
CA THR A 267 19.89 11.55 -7.02
C THR A 267 19.45 10.36 -7.87
N ILE A 268 20.40 9.72 -8.55
CA ILE A 268 20.22 8.42 -9.18
C ILE A 268 21.15 7.40 -8.52
N LYS A 269 20.58 6.29 -8.08
CA LYS A 269 21.27 5.24 -7.32
C LYS A 269 20.84 3.87 -7.82
N ASP A 270 21.66 2.87 -7.55
CA ASP A 270 21.38 1.47 -7.85
C ASP A 270 20.39 0.90 -6.81
N SER A 271 19.33 0.23 -7.26
CA SER A 271 18.27 -0.28 -6.38
C SER A 271 18.69 -1.48 -5.53
N ASN A 272 19.74 -2.21 -5.91
CA ASN A 272 20.04 -3.54 -5.37
C ASN A 272 21.36 -3.59 -4.60
N HIS A 273 22.29 -2.67 -4.88
CA HIS A 273 23.64 -2.71 -4.31
C HIS A 273 23.99 -1.47 -3.49
N PRO A 274 24.57 -1.66 -2.29
CA PRO A 274 25.14 -0.56 -1.54
C PRO A 274 26.53 -0.15 -2.05
N LEU A 275 26.96 1.08 -1.73
CA LEU A 275 28.35 1.51 -1.97
C LEU A 275 29.25 1.18 -0.78
N GLU A 276 29.93 0.04 -0.87
CA GLU A 276 30.90 -0.38 0.15
C GLU A 276 32.29 0.23 -0.13
N HIS A 277 32.69 1.26 0.64
CA HIS A 277 34.00 1.90 0.54
C HIS A 277 34.45 2.53 1.88
N GLU A 278 35.74 2.47 2.22
CA GLU A 278 36.28 2.99 3.50
C GLU A 278 36.08 4.50 3.72
N LEU A 279 35.90 5.24 2.61
CA LEU A 279 35.61 6.68 2.56
C LEU A 279 34.13 6.99 2.29
N TYR A 280 33.21 6.02 2.38
CA TYR A 280 31.78 6.22 2.16
C TYR A 280 30.92 5.50 3.22
N ASN A 281 31.05 5.94 4.47
CA ASN A 281 30.24 5.46 5.59
C ASN A 281 28.90 6.21 5.63
N TYR A 282 27.81 5.49 5.42
CA TYR A 282 26.44 6.00 5.38
C TYR A 282 25.63 5.60 6.62
N LYS A 283 24.49 6.28 6.84
CA LYS A 283 23.50 5.80 7.81
C LYS A 283 22.74 4.62 7.20
N ILE A 284 22.81 3.46 7.83
CA ILE A 284 22.04 2.26 7.43
C ILE A 284 20.54 2.60 7.39
N ALA A 285 19.82 1.99 6.43
CA ALA A 285 18.44 2.26 6.06
C ALA A 285 18.15 3.64 5.44
N SER A 286 19.13 4.55 5.37
CA SER A 286 18.94 5.81 4.63
C SER A 286 19.09 5.59 3.13
N MET A 287 18.58 6.53 2.34
CA MET A 287 18.79 6.56 0.89
C MET A 287 20.29 6.56 0.50
N ASP A 288 21.20 6.89 1.42
CA ASP A 288 22.65 6.84 1.20
C ASP A 288 23.26 5.45 1.25
N ALA A 289 22.49 4.44 1.65
CA ALA A 289 22.90 3.05 1.53
C ALA A 289 23.03 2.63 0.07
N TYR A 290 22.15 3.09 -0.82
CA TYR A 290 22.15 2.74 -2.24
C TYR A 290 23.32 3.39 -3.00
N ALA A 291 23.99 2.61 -3.86
CA ALA A 291 25.17 3.06 -4.57
C ALA A 291 24.86 4.14 -5.62
N PRO A 292 25.50 5.33 -5.57
CA PRO A 292 25.27 6.36 -6.57
C PRO A 292 25.72 5.99 -7.98
N ILE A 293 24.93 6.36 -8.99
CA ILE A 293 25.22 6.10 -10.39
C ILE A 293 25.88 7.34 -11.02
N ASN A 294 27.16 7.19 -11.37
CA ASN A 294 28.01 8.26 -11.88
C ASN A 294 28.02 8.34 -13.41
N ASN A 295 28.27 9.54 -13.97
CA ASN A 295 28.39 9.80 -15.42
C ASN A 295 27.17 9.38 -16.25
N THR A 296 25.98 9.44 -15.67
CA THR A 296 24.73 8.98 -16.30
C THR A 296 23.85 10.16 -16.66
N LYS A 297 23.23 10.08 -17.85
CA LYS A 297 22.36 11.13 -18.36
C LYS A 297 20.94 10.98 -17.83
N VAL A 298 20.37 12.11 -17.41
CA VAL A 298 18.97 12.30 -17.01
C VAL A 298 18.32 13.22 -18.05
N VAL A 299 17.20 12.80 -18.63
CA VAL A 299 16.47 13.59 -19.64
C VAL A 299 15.19 14.11 -19.01
N LEU A 300 14.98 15.43 -19.01
CA LEU A 300 13.76 16.05 -18.49
C LEU A 300 12.79 16.34 -19.65
N ARG A 301 11.53 15.91 -19.52
CA ARG A 301 10.48 16.17 -20.50
C ARG A 301 9.34 16.99 -19.91
N ASN A 302 8.71 17.83 -20.74
CA ASN A 302 7.47 18.51 -20.37
C ASN A 302 6.25 17.57 -20.52
N ALA A 303 5.07 18.03 -20.09
CA ALA A 303 3.81 17.32 -20.22
C ALA A 303 3.40 16.95 -21.68
N ALA A 304 4.00 17.57 -22.69
CA ALA A 304 3.80 17.22 -24.11
C ALA A 304 4.76 16.12 -24.61
N GLY A 305 5.64 15.60 -23.74
CA GLY A 305 6.66 14.60 -24.05
C GLY A 305 7.92 15.17 -24.73
N GLU A 306 8.05 16.49 -24.83
CA GLU A 306 9.19 17.16 -25.47
C GLU A 306 10.35 17.28 -24.47
N VAL A 307 11.58 17.05 -24.93
CA VAL A 307 12.79 17.24 -24.11
C VAL A 307 12.97 18.73 -23.82
N VAL A 308 12.98 19.07 -22.53
CA VAL A 308 13.18 20.42 -22.01
C VAL A 308 14.65 20.65 -21.73
N ASP A 309 15.29 19.71 -21.05
CA ASP A 309 16.71 19.79 -20.67
C ASP A 309 17.32 18.40 -20.43
N GLU A 310 18.64 18.33 -20.34
CA GLU A 310 19.41 17.12 -20.03
C GLU A 310 20.50 17.42 -19.02
N TYR A 311 20.66 16.55 -18.02
CA TYR A 311 21.74 16.64 -17.03
C TYR A 311 22.58 15.36 -17.06
N THR A 312 23.90 15.44 -16.83
CA THR A 312 24.76 14.26 -16.67
C THR A 312 25.37 14.28 -15.29
N THR A 313 25.13 13.23 -14.49
CA THR A 313 25.70 13.11 -13.15
C THR A 313 27.23 13.12 -13.21
N ASP A 314 27.87 13.67 -12.18
CA ASP A 314 29.32 13.74 -12.15
C ASP A 314 29.97 12.39 -11.77
N GLY A 315 31.30 12.40 -11.64
CA GLY A 315 32.09 11.23 -11.27
C GLY A 315 32.30 11.08 -9.76
N GLU A 316 31.69 11.92 -8.92
CA GLU A 316 32.08 12.11 -7.52
C GLU A 316 31.27 11.26 -6.53
N TYR A 317 30.67 10.16 -6.99
CA TYR A 317 29.96 9.21 -6.14
C TYR A 317 28.85 9.86 -5.31
N ASN A 318 28.06 10.72 -5.96
CA ASN A 318 26.90 11.39 -5.36
C ASN A 318 25.59 11.18 -6.15
N GLY A 319 25.68 10.80 -7.44
CA GLY A 319 24.52 10.53 -8.29
C GLY A 319 23.62 11.76 -8.54
N LEU A 320 24.09 12.97 -8.25
CA LEU A 320 23.26 14.18 -8.23
C LEU A 320 22.94 14.70 -9.63
N PHE A 321 21.71 15.17 -9.80
CA PHE A 321 21.28 16.02 -10.92
C PHE A 321 20.46 17.22 -10.45
N VAL A 322 20.54 18.32 -11.19
CA VAL A 322 19.83 19.57 -10.91
C VAL A 322 19.30 20.17 -12.21
N PHE A 323 18.02 20.54 -12.24
CA PHE A 323 17.41 21.34 -13.30
C PHE A 323 16.90 22.65 -12.71
N GLU A 324 17.31 23.79 -13.26
CA GLU A 324 17.02 25.11 -12.67
C GLU A 324 16.11 25.96 -13.57
N GLY A 325 15.32 26.85 -12.98
CA GLY A 325 14.59 27.87 -13.73
C GLY A 325 13.41 27.33 -14.56
N LEU A 326 12.78 26.25 -14.11
CA LEU A 326 11.68 25.58 -14.77
C LEU A 326 10.34 26.31 -14.52
N GLN A 327 9.47 26.34 -15.52
CA GLN A 327 8.11 26.85 -15.32
C GLN A 327 7.30 25.88 -14.45
N PRO A 328 6.41 26.36 -13.55
CA PRO A 328 5.59 25.48 -12.75
C PRO A 328 4.74 24.52 -13.59
N GLY A 329 4.61 23.28 -13.16
CA GLY A 329 3.86 22.24 -13.86
C GLY A 329 4.48 20.85 -13.73
N LYS A 330 3.87 19.88 -14.41
CA LYS A 330 4.31 18.48 -14.41
C LYS A 330 5.39 18.23 -15.46
N TYR A 331 6.42 17.51 -15.05
CA TYR A 331 7.53 17.05 -15.89
C TYR A 331 7.76 15.56 -15.70
N THR A 332 8.50 14.95 -16.61
CA THR A 332 8.90 13.54 -16.53
C THR A 332 10.42 13.44 -16.58
N LEU A 333 11.01 12.75 -15.60
CA LEU A 333 12.40 12.31 -15.64
C LEU A 333 12.47 10.99 -16.41
N ASP A 334 13.16 11.00 -17.55
CA ASP A 334 13.20 9.89 -18.51
C ASP A 334 14.59 9.21 -18.53
N PHE A 335 14.60 7.94 -18.12
CA PHE A 335 15.77 7.06 -18.11
C PHE A 335 15.67 5.93 -19.14
N THR A 336 14.61 5.88 -19.95
CA THR A 336 14.33 4.79 -20.91
C THR A 336 15.39 4.63 -22.01
N HIS A 337 16.25 5.63 -22.17
CA HIS A 337 17.35 5.63 -23.12
C HIS A 337 18.59 4.86 -22.60
N LEU A 338 18.65 4.53 -21.30
CA LEU A 338 19.73 3.76 -20.69
C LEU A 338 19.52 2.27 -20.96
N THR A 339 20.43 1.62 -21.68
CA THR A 339 20.27 0.23 -22.12
C THR A 339 20.72 -0.81 -21.10
N ASP A 340 21.48 -0.38 -20.08
CA ASP A 340 22.02 -1.26 -19.05
C ASP A 340 21.06 -1.42 -17.86
N TYR A 341 19.95 -0.67 -17.88
CA TYR A 341 18.91 -0.65 -16.86
C TYR A 341 17.55 -0.97 -17.48
N HIS A 342 16.61 -1.44 -16.66
CA HIS A 342 15.23 -1.58 -17.09
C HIS A 342 14.63 -0.21 -17.47
N PRO A 343 13.72 -0.14 -18.48
CA PRO A 343 13.09 1.11 -18.85
C PRO A 343 12.36 1.74 -17.66
N TYR A 344 12.75 2.97 -17.31
CA TYR A 344 12.22 3.68 -16.14
C TYR A 344 11.95 5.16 -16.47
N SER A 345 10.88 5.70 -15.90
CA SER A 345 10.57 7.13 -15.90
C SER A 345 9.65 7.47 -14.73
N GLU A 346 9.81 8.67 -14.16
CA GLU A 346 8.94 9.17 -13.08
C GLU A 346 8.41 10.58 -13.37
N GLU A 347 7.18 10.87 -12.91
CA GLU A 347 6.60 12.22 -12.96
C GLU A 347 7.04 13.04 -11.74
N ILE A 348 7.33 14.31 -11.94
CA ILE A 348 7.65 15.26 -10.87
C ILE A 348 6.99 16.62 -11.13
N GLU A 349 6.43 17.22 -10.09
CA GLU A 349 5.80 18.54 -10.16
C GLU A 349 6.77 19.64 -9.73
N VAL A 350 6.88 20.68 -10.55
CA VAL A 350 7.67 21.89 -10.28
C VAL A 350 6.75 22.98 -9.72
N VAL A 351 7.16 23.58 -8.60
CA VAL A 351 6.47 24.70 -7.96
C VAL A 351 7.33 25.97 -8.04
N ALA A 352 6.71 27.12 -8.30
CA ALA A 352 7.43 28.40 -8.37
C ALA A 352 8.13 28.72 -7.04
N ASN A 353 9.32 29.32 -7.14
CA ASN A 353 10.13 29.78 -6.00
C ASN A 353 10.56 28.67 -5.03
N GLN A 354 10.46 27.40 -5.40
CA GLN A 354 10.78 26.25 -4.55
C GLN A 354 11.53 25.16 -5.34
N PRO A 355 12.37 24.35 -4.67
CA PRO A 355 12.89 23.12 -5.26
C PRO A 355 11.90 21.97 -5.09
N SER A 356 11.86 21.06 -6.07
CA SER A 356 11.22 19.75 -6.00
C SER A 356 12.30 18.67 -5.90
N TYR A 357 12.11 17.69 -5.03
CA TYR A 357 13.11 16.66 -4.76
C TYR A 357 12.67 15.27 -5.24
N THR A 358 13.65 14.44 -5.62
CA THR A 358 13.45 13.00 -5.88
C THR A 358 14.72 12.20 -5.60
N ASN A 359 14.59 10.91 -5.30
CA ASN A 359 15.70 9.97 -5.23
C ASN A 359 15.35 8.74 -6.09
N VAL A 360 15.94 8.67 -7.27
CA VAL A 360 15.68 7.63 -8.27
C VAL A 360 16.52 6.40 -7.97
N LEU A 361 15.86 5.25 -7.92
CA LEU A 361 16.49 3.94 -7.88
C LEU A 361 16.35 3.26 -9.25
N LEU A 362 17.46 2.88 -9.86
CA LEU A 362 17.49 2.17 -11.14
C LEU A 362 17.97 0.74 -10.95
N THR A 363 17.24 -0.21 -11.54
CA THR A 363 17.56 -1.64 -11.51
C THR A 363 18.31 -2.07 -12.75
N ASN A 364 19.43 -2.77 -12.57
CA ASN A 364 20.22 -3.30 -13.67
C ASN A 364 19.41 -4.31 -14.49
N ILE A 365 19.57 -4.33 -15.82
CA ILE A 365 18.84 -5.27 -16.69
C ILE A 365 19.12 -6.75 -16.39
N ASN A 366 20.23 -7.07 -15.70
CA ASN A 366 20.59 -8.42 -15.29
C ASN A 366 19.96 -8.83 -13.94
N GLU A 367 19.20 -7.94 -13.33
CA GLU A 367 18.51 -8.14 -12.07
C GLU A 367 17.00 -8.07 -12.30
N GLU A 368 16.24 -8.78 -11.47
CA GLU A 368 14.80 -8.73 -11.55
C GLU A 368 14.31 -7.37 -11.04
N LEU A 369 13.36 -6.78 -11.77
CA LEU A 369 12.66 -5.59 -11.28
C LEU A 369 11.95 -5.95 -9.98
N PRO A 370 11.97 -5.07 -8.97
CA PRO A 370 11.09 -5.23 -7.82
C PRO A 370 9.62 -5.27 -8.31
N ASP A 371 8.81 -6.12 -7.69
CA ASP A 371 7.39 -6.22 -8.01
C ASP A 371 6.68 -4.88 -7.74
N GLU A 372 5.82 -4.42 -8.67
CA GLU A 372 5.13 -3.12 -8.54
C GLU A 372 4.14 -3.07 -7.37
N GLU A 373 3.68 -4.24 -6.92
CA GLU A 373 2.96 -4.44 -5.67
C GLU A 373 3.84 -5.37 -4.85
N GLU A 374 4.81 -4.81 -4.13
CA GLU A 374 5.50 -5.57 -3.09
C GLU A 374 4.40 -6.04 -2.12
N GLU A 375 4.15 -7.34 -2.08
CA GLU A 375 3.42 -7.91 -0.96
C GLU A 375 4.12 -7.44 0.30
N ALA A 376 3.35 -6.85 1.23
CA ALA A 376 3.92 -6.30 2.45
C ALA A 376 4.76 -7.40 3.10
N PRO A 377 6.07 -7.17 3.33
CA PRO A 377 6.96 -8.24 3.69
C PRO A 377 6.53 -8.84 5.03
N GLU A 378 6.33 -10.14 5.02
CA GLU A 378 5.81 -10.86 6.19
C GLU A 378 6.91 -11.20 7.18
N VAL A 379 6.52 -11.27 8.45
CA VAL A 379 7.42 -11.69 9.52
C VAL A 379 7.60 -13.22 9.49
N GLU A 380 8.66 -13.68 8.84
CA GLU A 380 8.97 -15.11 8.61
C GLU A 380 9.02 -15.97 9.88
N TYR A 381 9.26 -15.38 11.06
CA TYR A 381 9.19 -16.09 12.33
C TYR A 381 7.83 -16.78 12.55
N TYR A 382 6.76 -16.19 12.01
CA TYR A 382 5.40 -16.73 12.04
C TYR A 382 5.08 -17.42 10.72
N THR A 383 5.53 -18.66 10.59
CA THR A 383 5.36 -19.46 9.38
C THR A 383 3.88 -19.75 9.08
N HIS A 384 3.51 -19.72 7.81
CA HIS A 384 2.25 -20.27 7.34
C HIS A 384 2.17 -21.78 7.60
N PRO A 385 1.16 -22.27 8.33
CA PRO A 385 1.00 -23.71 8.54
C PRO A 385 0.62 -24.43 7.24
N GLU A 386 0.98 -25.71 7.12
CA GLU A 386 0.46 -26.55 6.03
C GLU A 386 -1.04 -26.79 6.23
N GLN A 387 -1.86 -26.31 5.29
CA GLN A 387 -3.32 -26.40 5.34
C GLN A 387 -3.90 -26.82 3.98
N ASP A 388 -5.05 -27.50 4.02
CA ASP A 388 -5.85 -27.73 2.82
C ASP A 388 -6.32 -26.36 2.28
N GLY A 389 -6.09 -26.05 1.01
CA GLY A 389 -6.44 -24.74 0.43
C GLY A 389 -7.94 -24.43 0.37
N GLU A 390 -8.83 -25.33 0.83
CA GLU A 390 -10.24 -25.02 1.01
C GLU A 390 -10.58 -24.40 2.38
N ILE A 391 -9.59 -24.19 3.25
CA ILE A 391 -9.79 -23.66 4.60
C ILE A 391 -9.77 -22.13 4.59
N ALA A 392 -10.77 -21.52 5.23
CA ALA A 392 -10.79 -20.09 5.55
C ALA A 392 -11.02 -19.87 7.05
N ALA A 393 -10.53 -18.75 7.58
CA ALA A 393 -10.73 -18.37 8.97
C ALA A 393 -12.21 -18.16 9.29
N GLY A 394 -12.65 -18.65 10.45
CA GLY A 394 -14.01 -18.46 10.96
C GLY A 394 -14.10 -17.30 11.97
N SER A 395 -15.32 -16.82 12.20
CA SER A 395 -15.63 -15.78 13.20
C SER A 395 -15.69 -16.31 14.64
N SER A 396 -15.66 -17.63 14.83
CA SER A 396 -15.71 -18.26 16.14
C SER A 396 -15.15 -19.69 16.09
N TYR A 397 -14.51 -20.10 17.19
CA TYR A 397 -13.95 -21.43 17.40
C TYR A 397 -14.37 -21.98 18.76
N GLU A 398 -14.85 -23.21 18.75
CA GLU A 398 -15.20 -23.99 19.93
C GLU A 398 -14.09 -24.97 20.26
N PHE A 399 -13.78 -25.12 21.55
CA PHE A 399 -12.66 -25.90 22.05
C PHE A 399 -13.08 -26.91 23.12
N ASP A 400 -12.53 -28.13 23.06
CA ASP A 400 -12.63 -29.12 24.13
C ASP A 400 -11.28 -29.29 24.82
N LYS A 401 -11.31 -29.55 26.14
CA LYS A 401 -10.12 -29.92 26.90
C LYS A 401 -9.56 -31.27 26.42
N VAL A 402 -8.28 -31.28 26.09
CA VAL A 402 -7.55 -32.49 25.72
C VAL A 402 -6.72 -32.98 26.89
N GLY A 403 -7.01 -34.19 27.36
CA GLY A 403 -6.29 -34.81 28.47
C GLY A 403 -6.52 -34.13 29.83
N GLU A 404 -5.68 -34.48 30.80
CA GLU A 404 -5.70 -33.89 32.13
C GLU A 404 -4.63 -32.79 32.25
N THR A 405 -4.82 -31.86 33.18
CA THR A 405 -3.80 -30.86 33.50
C THR A 405 -2.54 -31.56 34.03
N ALA A 406 -1.39 -31.33 33.40
CA ALA A 406 -0.13 -31.94 33.77
C ALA A 406 0.70 -31.02 34.70
N THR A 407 1.57 -31.62 35.51
CA THR A 407 2.49 -30.91 36.41
C THR A 407 3.92 -31.07 35.93
N ILE A 408 4.62 -29.96 35.74
CA ILE A 408 6.03 -29.89 35.37
C ILE A 408 6.86 -29.96 36.65
N SER A 409 7.21 -31.18 37.09
CA SER A 409 7.96 -31.37 38.34
C SER A 409 9.33 -30.68 38.34
N ALA A 410 9.94 -30.48 37.17
CA ALA A 410 11.23 -29.80 37.06
C ALA A 410 11.17 -28.29 37.37
N LEU A 411 9.97 -27.68 37.41
CA LEU A 411 9.77 -26.28 37.79
C LEU A 411 9.46 -26.10 39.29
N GLU A 412 9.47 -27.16 40.09
CA GLU A 412 9.23 -27.04 41.53
C GLU A 412 10.32 -26.18 42.20
N GLY A 413 9.89 -25.07 42.81
CA GLY A 413 10.80 -24.10 43.44
C GLY A 413 11.47 -23.11 42.48
N LEU A 414 11.12 -23.17 41.19
CA LEU A 414 11.57 -22.23 40.16
C LEU A 414 10.42 -21.32 39.71
N THR A 415 10.75 -20.13 39.23
CA THR A 415 9.81 -19.19 38.60
C THR A 415 10.15 -19.08 37.13
N ALA A 416 9.20 -19.42 36.25
CA ALA A 416 9.38 -19.23 34.81
C ALA A 416 9.42 -17.74 34.48
N ARG A 417 10.41 -17.33 33.67
CA ARG A 417 10.59 -15.96 33.19
C ARG A 417 10.26 -15.82 31.71
N ARG A 418 10.63 -16.83 30.90
CA ARG A 418 10.27 -16.93 29.48
C ARG A 418 9.94 -18.39 29.16
N THR A 419 8.82 -18.59 28.48
CA THR A 419 8.47 -19.87 27.86
C THR A 419 8.39 -19.65 26.35
N ILE A 420 8.77 -20.65 25.56
CA ILE A 420 8.56 -20.67 24.11
C ILE A 420 8.12 -22.07 23.73
N LEU A 421 6.99 -22.21 23.03
CA LEU A 421 6.59 -23.45 22.38
C LEU A 421 7.18 -23.48 20.97
N ARG A 422 8.08 -24.43 20.69
CA ARG A 422 8.64 -24.65 19.35
C ARG A 422 8.88 -26.14 19.15
N ASP A 423 8.60 -26.64 17.95
CA ASP A 423 8.75 -28.05 17.58
C ASP A 423 8.10 -29.05 18.58
N GLY A 424 6.92 -28.67 19.11
CA GLY A 424 6.16 -29.47 20.07
C GLY A 424 6.79 -29.57 21.47
N LYS A 425 7.72 -28.68 21.82
CA LYS A 425 8.41 -28.64 23.13
C LYS A 425 8.33 -27.25 23.74
N TYR A 426 8.16 -27.18 25.05
CA TYR A 426 8.43 -25.94 25.79
C TYR A 426 9.92 -25.79 26.05
N TYR A 427 10.47 -24.64 25.67
CA TYR A 427 11.77 -24.13 26.11
C TYR A 427 11.50 -23.07 27.19
N ILE A 428 11.92 -23.35 28.42
CA ILE A 428 11.58 -22.56 29.60
C ILE A 428 12.86 -22.04 30.24
N LEU A 429 13.05 -20.73 30.21
CA LEU A 429 13.99 -20.04 31.09
C LEU A 429 13.30 -19.79 32.43
N ALA A 430 13.82 -20.40 33.48
CA ALA A 430 13.33 -20.24 34.83
C ALA A 430 14.47 -19.89 35.80
N HIS A 431 14.12 -19.32 36.95
CA HIS A 431 15.09 -18.95 37.98
C HIS A 431 14.67 -19.44 39.35
N ASP A 432 15.65 -19.77 40.18
CA ASP A 432 15.42 -20.02 41.60
C ASP A 432 15.29 -18.71 42.40
N SER A 433 15.03 -18.84 43.71
CA SER A 433 14.94 -17.69 44.62
C SER A 433 16.24 -16.87 44.78
N GLU A 434 17.39 -17.39 44.33
CA GLU A 434 18.68 -16.69 44.30
C GLU A 434 18.99 -16.07 42.92
N ARG A 435 18.03 -16.12 41.98
CA ARG A 435 18.16 -15.70 40.57
C ARG A 435 19.17 -16.54 39.77
N ALA A 436 19.45 -17.78 40.17
CA ALA A 436 20.24 -18.69 39.36
C ALA A 436 19.38 -19.23 38.18
N PRO A 437 19.86 -19.13 36.93
CA PRO A 437 19.08 -19.55 35.76
C PRO A 437 19.08 -21.07 35.58
N HIS A 438 17.97 -21.57 35.04
CA HIS A 438 17.73 -22.94 34.59
C HIS A 438 17.05 -22.89 33.22
N LEU A 439 17.56 -23.66 32.25
CA LEU A 439 17.00 -23.75 30.91
C LEU A 439 16.44 -25.16 30.68
N LEU A 440 15.13 -25.27 30.72
CA LEU A 440 14.40 -26.55 30.71
C LEU A 440 13.71 -26.77 29.37
N VAL A 441 13.77 -28.00 28.87
CA VAL A 441 13.01 -28.47 27.70
C VAL A 441 12.00 -29.48 28.20
N VAL A 442 10.72 -29.21 28.00
CA VAL A 442 9.61 -29.94 28.60
C VAL A 442 8.59 -30.34 27.53
N ASN A 443 8.02 -31.54 27.66
CA ASN A 443 6.87 -31.92 26.84
C ASN A 443 5.62 -31.16 27.34
N PRO A 444 4.97 -30.35 26.49
CA PRO A 444 3.87 -29.48 26.91
C PRO A 444 2.59 -30.25 27.29
N GLU A 445 2.42 -31.49 26.81
CA GLU A 445 1.24 -32.32 27.10
C GLU A 445 1.40 -33.15 28.36
N THR A 446 2.59 -33.71 28.61
CA THR A 446 2.83 -34.59 29.76
C THR A 446 3.48 -33.89 30.95
N GLY A 447 4.07 -32.70 30.75
CA GLY A 447 4.87 -32.00 31.74
C GLY A 447 6.21 -32.68 32.05
N GLU A 448 6.59 -33.72 31.31
CA GLU A 448 7.85 -34.45 31.52
C GLU A 448 9.05 -33.61 31.04
N LEU A 449 10.10 -33.57 31.88
CA LEU A 449 11.38 -32.97 31.50
C LEU A 449 12.04 -33.82 30.42
N VAL A 450 12.23 -33.24 29.24
CA VAL A 450 13.01 -33.82 28.14
C VAL A 450 14.49 -33.62 28.41
N LYS A 451 14.89 -32.39 28.78
CA LYS A 451 16.29 -32.01 29.00
C LYS A 451 16.41 -30.76 29.86
N GLU A 452 17.44 -30.70 30.70
CA GLU A 452 17.97 -29.43 31.22
C GLU A 452 19.22 -29.08 30.38
N MET A 453 19.15 -27.97 29.66
CA MET A 453 20.19 -27.56 28.70
C MET A 453 21.43 -27.05 29.44
N SER A 454 22.60 -27.21 28.80
CA SER A 454 23.86 -26.78 29.40
C SER A 454 23.94 -25.26 29.51
N LEU A 455 24.33 -24.78 30.69
CA LEU A 455 24.72 -23.38 30.94
C LEU A 455 26.26 -23.23 31.07
N GLU A 456 27.02 -24.31 30.86
CA GLU A 456 28.48 -24.29 30.89
C GLU A 456 29.02 -23.39 29.77
N GLY A 457 29.65 -22.28 30.16
CA GLY A 457 30.17 -21.26 29.23
C GLY A 457 29.58 -19.86 29.46
N ILE A 458 28.46 -19.76 30.20
CA ILE A 458 27.88 -18.47 30.59
C ILE A 458 28.74 -17.78 31.65
N VAL A 459 28.95 -16.48 31.48
CA VAL A 459 29.69 -15.64 32.42
C VAL A 459 28.79 -15.27 33.60
N THR A 460 29.27 -15.55 34.82
CA THR A 460 28.55 -15.28 36.07
C THR A 460 29.15 -14.14 36.90
N GLU A 461 30.38 -13.73 36.58
CA GLU A 461 31.09 -12.68 37.30
C GLU A 461 30.69 -11.29 36.80
N GLY A 462 30.14 -10.45 37.69
CA GLY A 462 29.85 -9.06 37.37
C GLY A 462 31.05 -8.13 37.54
N PHE A 463 30.85 -6.85 37.24
CA PHE A 463 31.88 -5.82 37.26
C PHE A 463 32.16 -5.32 38.68
N ASN A 464 33.44 -5.15 39.04
CA ASN A 464 33.89 -4.62 40.35
C ASN A 464 33.31 -5.35 41.58
N GLY A 465 33.08 -6.66 41.48
CA GLY A 465 32.58 -7.47 42.60
C GLY A 465 31.09 -7.30 42.89
N LYS A 466 30.34 -6.68 41.97
CA LYS A 466 28.88 -6.70 41.97
C LYS A 466 28.35 -7.90 41.22
N ASN A 467 27.10 -8.24 41.47
CA ASN A 467 26.35 -9.22 40.68
C ASN A 467 25.73 -8.53 39.47
N MET A 468 25.62 -9.25 38.35
CA MET A 468 24.79 -8.85 37.21
C MET A 468 23.32 -8.75 37.64
N SER A 469 22.51 -7.98 36.91
CA SER A 469 21.07 -7.87 37.19
C SER A 469 20.39 -9.23 36.98
N TRP A 470 20.75 -9.89 35.87
CA TRP A 470 20.41 -11.27 35.54
C TRP A 470 21.57 -11.93 34.79
N THR A 471 22.04 -13.10 35.26
CA THR A 471 23.09 -13.89 34.57
C THR A 471 22.63 -14.41 33.20
N LEU A 472 21.34 -14.73 33.09
CA LEU A 472 20.62 -15.03 31.86
C LEU A 472 19.20 -14.46 32.08
N SER A 473 18.82 -13.45 31.30
CA SER A 473 17.63 -12.64 31.49
C SER A 473 16.47 -13.10 30.63
N ASP A 474 16.72 -13.35 29.34
CA ASP A 474 15.69 -13.72 28.38
C ASP A 474 16.26 -14.62 27.28
N ILE A 475 15.36 -15.26 26.52
CA ILE A 475 15.67 -16.13 25.38
C ILE A 475 14.74 -15.86 24.20
N ALA A 476 15.24 -16.04 22.98
CA ALA A 476 14.48 -15.94 21.74
C ALA A 476 15.05 -16.87 20.67
N PHE A 477 14.25 -17.26 19.68
CA PHE A 477 14.71 -18.01 18.53
C PHE A 477 14.91 -17.10 17.32
N THR A 478 15.94 -17.41 16.54
CA THR A 478 16.08 -16.96 15.14
C THR A 478 15.15 -17.76 14.23
N ASN A 479 14.93 -17.28 13.01
CA ASN A 479 14.06 -17.96 12.03
C ASN A 479 14.58 -19.38 11.73
N ASP A 480 15.89 -19.54 11.54
CA ASP A 480 16.60 -20.82 11.33
C ASP A 480 16.78 -21.70 12.59
N GLY A 481 16.15 -21.36 13.72
CA GLY A 481 16.03 -22.25 14.88
C GLY A 481 17.23 -22.27 15.84
N VAL A 482 18.10 -21.25 15.81
CA VAL A 482 19.13 -21.04 16.84
C VAL A 482 18.52 -20.32 18.04
N LEU A 483 18.73 -20.89 19.24
CA LEU A 483 18.29 -20.28 20.50
C LEU A 483 19.32 -19.25 20.96
N ILE A 484 18.88 -18.00 21.07
CA ILE A 484 19.67 -16.89 21.61
C ILE A 484 19.24 -16.64 23.05
N GLY A 485 20.22 -16.34 23.91
CA GLY A 485 19.96 -15.87 25.27
C GLY A 485 20.92 -14.77 25.66
N THR A 486 20.48 -13.87 26.53
CA THR A 486 21.27 -12.70 26.94
C THR A 486 21.34 -12.57 28.45
N ASN A 487 22.41 -12.00 28.99
CA ASN A 487 22.37 -11.49 30.36
C ASN A 487 21.69 -10.10 30.39
N SER A 488 21.33 -9.62 31.57
CA SER A 488 20.92 -8.23 31.77
C SER A 488 21.85 -7.55 32.77
N VAL A 489 22.34 -6.38 32.39
CA VAL A 489 23.35 -5.60 33.10
C VAL A 489 23.12 -4.10 32.92
N VAL A 490 23.77 -3.33 33.79
CA VAL A 490 23.88 -1.88 33.67
C VAL A 490 25.19 -1.53 32.97
N ILE A 491 25.10 -1.03 31.74
CA ILE A 491 26.20 -0.44 30.97
C ILE A 491 26.29 1.05 31.31
N GLY A 492 27.39 1.52 31.90
CA GLY A 492 27.56 2.93 32.28
C GLY A 492 28.91 3.50 31.86
N ARG A 493 29.05 4.83 31.95
CA ARG A 493 30.32 5.54 31.71
C ARG A 493 31.33 5.25 32.83
N ASP A 494 32.61 5.46 32.54
CA ASP A 494 33.68 5.30 33.54
C ASP A 494 33.38 6.05 34.85
N GLY A 495 33.47 5.34 35.98
CA GLY A 495 33.15 5.86 37.31
C GLY A 495 31.67 5.88 37.70
N ASN A 496 30.74 5.39 36.85
CA ASN A 496 29.33 5.28 37.22
C ASN A 496 29.11 4.19 38.29
N ALA A 497 28.41 4.55 39.38
CA ALA A 497 28.21 3.69 40.53
C ALA A 497 27.16 2.59 40.33
N TYR A 498 26.42 2.57 39.22
CA TYR A 498 25.40 1.56 38.91
C TYR A 498 25.94 0.41 38.04
N CYS A 499 27.03 0.60 37.28
CA CYS A 499 27.62 -0.43 36.43
C CYS A 499 27.81 -1.76 37.17
N ASN A 500 27.32 -2.87 36.61
CA ASN A 500 27.34 -4.17 37.30
C ASN A 500 27.82 -5.34 36.43
N GLY A 501 28.12 -5.15 35.14
CA GLY A 501 28.68 -6.19 34.28
C GLY A 501 28.85 -5.74 32.83
N ASP A 502 29.53 -6.57 32.04
CA ASP A 502 29.52 -6.50 30.59
C ASP A 502 28.28 -7.25 30.06
N PHE A 503 27.76 -6.84 28.91
CA PHE A 503 26.66 -7.56 28.26
C PHE A 503 27.21 -8.67 27.37
N TYR A 504 26.53 -9.82 27.38
CA TYR A 504 26.86 -11.02 26.64
C TYR A 504 25.60 -11.56 25.95
N MET A 505 25.74 -11.83 24.66
CA MET A 505 24.79 -12.60 23.88
C MET A 505 25.34 -14.02 23.69
N TYR A 506 24.51 -15.02 23.97
CA TYR A 506 24.84 -16.44 23.86
C TYR A 506 23.98 -17.12 22.80
N ALA A 507 24.52 -18.13 22.13
CA ALA A 507 23.78 -18.96 21.19
C ALA A 507 23.95 -20.45 21.51
N TRP A 508 22.84 -21.18 21.48
CA TRP A 508 22.81 -22.64 21.37
C TRP A 508 22.39 -22.97 19.94
N LYS A 509 23.27 -23.62 19.18
CA LYS A 509 23.05 -23.95 17.77
C LYS A 509 23.16 -25.46 17.57
N GLY A 510 22.04 -26.10 17.23
CA GLY A 510 22.04 -27.50 16.81
C GLY A 510 22.87 -27.71 15.55
N ASP A 511 23.36 -28.93 15.36
CA ASP A 511 24.06 -29.35 14.14
C ASP A 511 23.55 -30.73 13.67
N GLU A 512 24.03 -31.20 12.52
CA GLU A 512 23.60 -32.49 11.93
C GLU A 512 23.79 -33.70 12.86
N THR A 513 24.65 -33.60 13.87
CA THR A 513 25.04 -34.71 14.75
C THR A 513 24.63 -34.52 16.21
N THR A 514 24.42 -33.27 16.64
CA THR A 514 24.13 -32.90 18.02
C THR A 514 22.90 -31.99 18.04
N PRO A 515 21.78 -32.45 18.62
CA PRO A 515 20.55 -31.67 18.67
C PRO A 515 20.73 -30.44 19.56
N LEU A 516 19.92 -29.41 19.33
CA LEU A 516 19.97 -28.14 20.04
C LEU A 516 20.07 -28.30 21.57
N GLU A 517 19.30 -29.22 22.14
CA GLU A 517 19.18 -29.43 23.59
C GLU A 517 20.44 -30.01 24.23
N ASP A 518 21.35 -30.57 23.43
CA ASP A 518 22.63 -31.13 23.86
C ASP A 518 23.81 -30.15 23.68
N GLN A 519 23.56 -28.98 23.08
CA GLN A 519 24.60 -28.00 22.79
C GLN A 519 25.00 -27.19 24.03
N LYS A 520 26.23 -26.68 24.00
CA LYS A 520 26.71 -25.68 24.97
C LYS A 520 26.57 -24.28 24.36
N PRO A 521 26.29 -23.25 25.17
CA PRO A 521 26.24 -21.89 24.68
C PRO A 521 27.62 -21.42 24.21
N VAL A 522 27.64 -20.65 23.14
CA VAL A 522 28.81 -19.86 22.71
C VAL A 522 28.50 -18.38 22.80
N ILE A 523 29.50 -17.56 23.15
CA ILE A 523 29.35 -16.11 23.12
C ILE A 523 29.35 -15.67 21.65
N VAL A 524 28.27 -14.98 21.25
CA VAL A 524 28.11 -14.37 19.92
C VAL A 524 28.75 -13.00 19.91
N THR A 525 28.35 -12.13 20.85
CA THR A 525 28.88 -10.78 20.97
C THR A 525 29.01 -10.36 22.43
N THR A 526 29.90 -9.40 22.68
CA THR A 526 30.13 -8.81 24.00
C THR A 526 30.18 -7.29 23.90
N LEU A 527 29.43 -6.63 24.78
CA LEU A 527 29.47 -5.19 24.92
C LEU A 527 30.07 -4.82 26.28
N PRO A 528 31.32 -4.32 26.32
CA PRO A 528 32.01 -4.02 27.57
C PRO A 528 31.42 -2.77 28.25
N THR A 529 31.31 -2.76 29.57
CA THR A 529 30.91 -1.57 30.33
C THR A 529 32.05 -0.55 30.42
N ASN A 530 31.76 0.69 30.81
CA ASN A 530 32.72 1.81 30.94
C ASN A 530 33.45 2.22 29.65
N THR A 531 32.87 1.97 28.48
CA THR A 531 33.36 2.54 27.21
C THR A 531 32.35 3.53 26.63
N VAL A 532 32.84 4.57 25.94
CA VAL A 532 31.98 5.60 25.34
C VAL A 532 31.08 5.02 24.24
N ASN A 533 31.61 4.10 23.43
CA ASN A 533 30.86 3.47 22.33
C ASN A 533 29.73 2.57 22.87
N SER A 534 30.01 1.81 23.93
CA SER A 534 29.00 0.93 24.53
C SER A 534 27.79 1.68 25.07
N ILE A 535 27.97 2.93 25.50
CA ILE A 535 26.85 3.74 25.99
C ILE A 535 25.86 4.04 24.87
N ALA A 536 26.35 4.46 23.71
CA ALA A 536 25.49 4.73 22.56
C ALA A 536 24.76 3.46 22.11
N GLN A 537 25.47 2.33 22.06
CA GLN A 537 24.94 1.03 21.65
C GLN A 537 23.91 0.47 22.66
N ALA A 538 24.01 0.81 23.94
CA ALA A 538 23.10 0.36 24.98
C ALA A 538 21.87 1.26 25.18
N GLY A 539 21.63 2.27 24.33
CA GLY A 539 20.49 3.19 24.47
C GLY A 539 20.85 4.61 24.92
N ASN A 540 22.12 4.96 24.98
CA ASN A 540 22.65 6.34 25.10
C ASN A 540 22.25 7.14 26.36
N ASN A 541 21.92 6.50 27.48
CA ASN A 541 21.80 7.16 28.80
C ASN A 541 23.15 7.29 29.55
N TYR A 542 23.16 7.98 30.70
CA TYR A 542 24.34 8.00 31.60
C TYR A 542 24.72 6.60 32.13
N SER A 543 23.72 5.74 32.25
CA SER A 543 23.79 4.30 32.48
C SER A 543 22.55 3.67 31.87
N ASN A 544 22.66 2.48 31.33
CA ASN A 544 21.60 1.75 30.64
C ASN A 544 21.45 0.38 31.30
N LEU A 545 20.38 0.13 32.05
CA LEU A 545 19.92 -1.23 32.28
C LEU A 545 19.39 -1.71 30.93
N MET A 546 19.94 -2.80 30.39
CA MET A 546 19.61 -3.26 29.04
C MET A 546 19.21 -4.72 29.03
N ALA A 547 18.42 -5.09 28.02
CA ALA A 547 18.06 -6.46 27.66
C ALA A 547 17.46 -7.24 28.83
N ASN A 548 16.54 -6.62 29.56
CA ASN A 548 15.70 -7.33 30.52
C ASN A 548 14.79 -8.32 29.77
N SER A 549 14.30 -7.91 28.60
CA SER A 549 13.63 -8.72 27.60
C SER A 549 14.11 -8.41 26.17
N ILE A 550 13.95 -9.38 25.26
CA ILE A 550 14.46 -9.32 23.89
C ILE A 550 13.44 -9.85 22.87
N ALA A 551 13.55 -9.38 21.62
CA ALA A 551 12.95 -9.99 20.44
C ALA A 551 13.97 -10.07 19.30
N ILE A 552 13.78 -11.05 18.41
CA ILE A 552 14.69 -11.31 17.29
C ILE A 552 13.87 -11.51 16.02
N ASN A 553 14.31 -10.89 14.92
CA ASN A 553 13.78 -11.16 13.58
C ASN A 553 14.93 -11.42 12.61
N GLY A 554 14.94 -12.58 11.95
CA GLY A 554 15.96 -12.99 10.98
C GLY A 554 16.72 -14.27 11.36
N ASP A 555 17.60 -14.69 10.46
CA ASP A 555 18.45 -15.88 10.61
C ASP A 555 19.70 -15.61 11.43
N PHE A 556 20.31 -16.64 12.01
CA PHE A 556 21.48 -16.48 12.89
C PHE A 556 22.67 -15.71 12.29
N ASN A 557 22.88 -15.78 10.98
CA ASN A 557 23.97 -15.03 10.33
C ASN A 557 23.63 -13.56 10.09
N GLU A 558 22.34 -13.20 9.99
CA GLU A 558 21.88 -11.82 9.84
C GLU A 558 20.50 -11.64 10.48
N PHE A 559 20.45 -10.95 11.62
CA PHE A 559 19.21 -10.73 12.35
C PHE A 559 19.14 -9.36 13.02
N ASN A 560 17.92 -8.89 13.20
CA ASN A 560 17.57 -7.74 14.00
C ASN A 560 17.38 -8.17 15.46
N PHE A 561 18.12 -7.55 16.37
CA PHE A 561 18.07 -7.78 17.80
C PHE A 561 17.44 -6.56 18.49
N TYR A 562 16.23 -6.74 19.00
CA TYR A 562 15.48 -5.73 19.73
C TYR A 562 15.57 -6.00 21.23
N PHE A 563 15.76 -4.95 22.02
CA PHE A 563 15.79 -5.07 23.48
C PHE A 563 15.37 -3.77 24.17
N ASP A 564 14.88 -3.90 25.39
CA ASP A 564 14.53 -2.76 26.23
C ASP A 564 15.78 -2.15 26.88
N SER A 565 15.76 -0.83 27.06
CA SER A 565 16.75 -0.15 27.88
C SER A 565 16.22 1.08 28.60
N HIS A 566 16.70 1.33 29.81
CA HIS A 566 16.36 2.54 30.55
C HIS A 566 17.49 2.98 31.50
N ALA A 567 17.37 4.19 32.03
CA ALA A 567 18.32 4.70 33.01
C ALA A 567 18.12 4.08 34.40
N GLY A 568 19.23 3.78 35.09
CA GLY A 568 19.23 3.26 36.46
C GLY A 568 19.61 1.79 36.55
N ASP A 569 19.27 1.16 37.68
CA ASP A 569 19.55 -0.26 37.99
C ASP A 569 18.30 -1.06 38.39
N GLY A 570 17.10 -0.54 38.14
CA GLY A 570 15.85 -1.27 38.35
C GLY A 570 14.57 -0.53 37.93
N TRP A 571 13.46 -1.26 37.95
CA TRP A 571 12.14 -0.88 37.41
C TRP A 571 11.29 -0.02 38.35
N SER A 572 11.91 0.98 38.98
CA SER A 572 11.27 1.83 40.00
C SER A 572 11.53 3.33 39.79
N THR A 573 12.16 3.68 38.68
CA THR A 573 12.47 5.05 38.24
C THR A 573 11.45 5.53 37.21
N ASN A 574 11.48 6.83 36.92
CA ASN A 574 10.61 7.48 35.94
C ASN A 574 11.44 8.28 34.92
N TYR A 575 12.57 7.71 34.48
CA TYR A 575 13.48 8.38 33.54
C TYR A 575 13.09 8.13 32.07
N GLY A 576 12.18 7.19 31.81
CA GLY A 576 11.71 6.84 30.48
C GLY A 576 12.32 5.53 29.96
N LEU A 577 11.59 4.86 29.08
CA LEU A 577 11.98 3.59 28.44
C LEU A 577 12.42 3.82 27.00
N ARG A 578 13.45 3.08 26.58
CA ARG A 578 13.92 3.00 25.19
C ARG A 578 13.80 1.59 24.67
N TYR A 579 13.52 1.48 23.38
CA TYR A 579 13.71 0.26 22.60
C TYR A 579 14.94 0.45 21.72
N CYS A 580 15.85 -0.50 21.82
CA CYS A 580 17.08 -0.49 21.06
C CYS A 580 17.01 -1.57 19.98
N TRP A 581 17.55 -1.28 18.81
CA TRP A 581 17.66 -2.20 17.68
C TRP A 581 19.12 -2.31 17.26
N TRP A 582 19.67 -3.53 17.28
CA TRP A 582 20.95 -3.85 16.65
C TRP A 582 20.73 -4.69 15.41
N LEU A 583 21.35 -4.30 14.29
CA LEU A 583 21.49 -5.19 13.14
C LEU A 583 22.76 -6.02 13.33
N MET A 584 22.60 -7.32 13.53
CA MET A 584 23.69 -8.26 13.72
C MET A 584 24.01 -8.95 12.39
N LYS A 585 25.29 -8.98 11.99
CA LYS A 585 25.78 -9.70 10.82
C LYS A 585 27.02 -10.52 11.20
N ASP A 586 26.99 -11.82 10.98
CA ASP A 586 28.06 -12.77 11.28
C ASP A 586 28.63 -12.66 12.71
N GLY A 587 27.75 -12.34 13.68
CA GLY A 587 28.11 -12.16 15.10
C GLY A 587 28.64 -10.77 15.46
N GLU A 588 28.78 -9.86 14.49
CA GLU A 588 29.18 -8.47 14.70
C GLU A 588 27.97 -7.53 14.59
N MET A 589 28.00 -6.42 15.33
CA MET A 589 26.96 -5.40 15.26
C MET A 589 27.27 -4.45 14.09
N ALA A 590 26.52 -4.58 13.00
CA ALA A 590 26.65 -3.75 11.81
C ALA A 590 25.98 -2.38 11.97
N ALA A 591 24.86 -2.33 12.69
CA ALA A 591 24.12 -1.10 12.97
C ALA A 591 23.55 -1.10 14.40
N THR A 592 23.28 0.09 14.92
CA THR A 592 22.54 0.27 16.17
C THR A 592 21.66 1.51 16.09
N GLN A 593 20.49 1.44 16.72
CA GLN A 593 19.63 2.57 16.97
C GLN A 593 18.90 2.40 18.30
N TRP A 594 18.52 3.52 18.92
CA TRP A 594 17.62 3.56 20.06
C TRP A 594 16.47 4.51 19.78
N ASN A 595 15.28 4.13 20.26
CA ASN A 595 14.02 4.83 20.10
C ASN A 595 13.41 5.03 21.49
N ASP A 596 13.14 6.26 21.89
CA ASP A 596 12.32 6.58 23.07
C ASP A 596 10.90 6.05 22.83
N ALA A 597 10.38 5.21 23.73
CA ALA A 597 9.13 4.47 23.50
C ALA A 597 7.92 5.41 23.26
N ASN A 598 7.61 6.22 24.26
CA ASN A 598 6.66 7.33 24.25
C ASN A 598 6.90 8.12 25.55
N PRO A 599 6.88 9.46 25.57
CA PRO A 599 6.98 10.24 26.81
C PRO A 599 5.92 9.90 27.88
N ALA A 600 4.83 9.23 27.50
CA ALA A 600 3.78 8.74 28.40
C ALA A 600 4.17 7.45 29.16
N TYR A 601 5.19 6.72 28.72
CA TYR A 601 5.61 5.47 29.32
C TYR A 601 6.92 5.58 30.11
N ASP A 602 6.96 4.91 31.27
CA ASP A 602 8.14 4.82 32.10
C ASP A 602 8.35 3.41 32.68
N GLU A 603 9.48 3.22 33.35
CA GLU A 603 9.90 1.93 33.89
C GLU A 603 8.91 1.36 34.93
N THR A 604 8.16 2.21 35.63
CA THR A 604 7.21 1.73 36.65
C THR A 604 5.95 1.12 36.06
N MET A 605 5.58 1.53 34.84
CA MET A 605 4.38 1.08 34.12
C MET A 605 4.55 -0.33 33.55
N PHE A 606 5.73 -0.66 33.03
CA PHE A 606 6.03 -1.99 32.48
C PHE A 606 6.38 -3.00 33.58
N GLY A 607 7.36 -2.67 34.43
CA GLY A 607 7.88 -3.59 35.46
C GLY A 607 8.91 -4.62 34.95
N GLU A 608 9.57 -5.31 35.90
CA GLU A 608 10.69 -6.24 35.63
C GLU A 608 10.27 -7.52 34.87
N ASP A 609 8.97 -7.82 34.88
CA ASP A 609 8.34 -8.98 34.23
C ASP A 609 7.76 -8.66 32.85
N ALA A 610 7.89 -7.42 32.36
CA ALA A 610 7.49 -7.08 31.00
C ALA A 610 8.29 -7.88 29.98
N MET A 611 7.58 -8.43 28.99
CA MET A 611 8.09 -9.32 27.98
C MET A 611 7.92 -8.71 26.59
N MET A 612 9.03 -8.69 25.85
CA MET A 612 9.09 -8.30 24.44
C MET A 612 8.91 -9.54 23.56
N THR A 613 8.01 -9.42 22.60
CA THR A 613 7.80 -10.40 21.53
C THR A 613 7.81 -9.67 20.19
N LEU A 614 8.21 -10.36 19.13
CA LEU A 614 8.09 -9.84 17.78
C LEU A 614 6.60 -9.64 17.43
N SER A 615 6.25 -8.58 16.72
CA SER A 615 4.89 -8.46 16.18
C SER A 615 4.79 -9.26 14.89
N PRO A 616 3.71 -10.02 14.64
CA PRO A 616 3.44 -10.59 13.31
C PRO A 616 2.95 -9.53 12.30
N LEU A 617 2.64 -8.31 12.74
CA LEU A 617 2.02 -7.24 11.93
C LEU A 617 3.04 -6.30 11.25
N GLY A 618 4.35 -6.50 11.49
CA GLY A 618 5.39 -5.70 10.83
C GLY A 618 6.81 -6.14 11.18
N LEU A 619 7.74 -6.05 10.21
CA LEU A 619 9.12 -6.55 10.31
C LEU A 619 9.95 -5.97 11.46
N ASN A 620 9.69 -4.72 11.82
CA ASN A 620 10.40 -3.94 12.83
C ASN A 620 9.50 -3.55 14.01
N ARG A 621 8.40 -4.29 14.20
CA ARG A 621 7.46 -4.07 15.28
C ARG A 621 7.64 -5.08 16.40
N ILE A 622 7.49 -4.60 17.62
CA ILE A 622 7.56 -5.38 18.85
C ILE A 622 6.28 -5.18 19.65
N ILE A 623 5.85 -6.24 20.33
CA ILE A 623 4.73 -6.19 21.27
C ILE A 623 5.27 -6.42 22.68
N ILE A 624 4.87 -5.56 23.61
CA ILE A 624 5.21 -5.65 25.02
C ILE A 624 3.95 -5.95 25.84
N ASP A 625 3.99 -6.97 26.69
CA ASP A 625 2.99 -7.22 27.73
C ASP A 625 3.66 -7.51 29.09
N GLY A 626 2.92 -7.43 30.20
CA GLY A 626 3.46 -7.72 31.54
C GLY A 626 2.39 -7.55 32.62
N SER A 627 2.66 -7.92 33.87
CA SER A 627 1.62 -7.90 34.94
C SER A 627 1.08 -6.52 35.34
N LYS A 628 1.60 -5.45 34.72
CA LYS A 628 1.23 -4.05 35.00
C LYS A 628 0.74 -3.30 33.77
N ILE A 629 0.81 -3.89 32.59
CA ILE A 629 0.48 -3.22 31.33
C ILE A 629 -0.15 -4.21 30.35
N SER A 630 -1.23 -3.80 29.69
CA SER A 630 -1.79 -4.55 28.57
C SER A 630 -0.81 -4.59 27.39
N SER A 631 -1.06 -5.48 26.42
CA SER A 631 -0.24 -5.57 25.20
C SER A 631 -0.20 -4.23 24.45
N LYS A 632 1.01 -3.69 24.26
CA LYS A 632 1.30 -2.49 23.46
C LYS A 632 2.24 -2.83 22.32
N GLU A 633 1.97 -2.28 21.14
CA GLU A 633 2.79 -2.47 19.95
C GLU A 633 3.58 -1.20 19.61
N PHE A 634 4.86 -1.38 19.32
CA PHE A 634 5.76 -0.30 18.94
C PHE A 634 6.54 -0.69 17.69
N GLU A 635 6.65 0.24 16.75
CA GLU A 635 7.62 0.14 15.67
C GLU A 635 8.93 0.81 16.06
N VAL A 636 10.03 0.08 15.86
CA VAL A 636 11.39 0.55 16.10
C VAL A 636 12.00 0.88 14.75
N ASP A 637 12.44 2.12 14.57
CA ASP A 637 12.92 2.61 13.29
C ASP A 637 14.41 2.99 13.39
N MET A 638 15.21 2.50 12.43
CA MET A 638 16.63 2.76 12.31
C MET A 638 16.96 4.25 12.07
N LEU A 639 16.03 5.05 11.55
CA LEU A 639 16.26 6.43 11.13
C LEU A 639 15.85 7.47 12.17
N THR A 640 14.96 7.13 13.10
CA THR A 640 14.38 8.05 14.09
C THR A 640 14.75 7.66 15.51
N THR A 641 14.64 8.59 16.46
CA THR A 641 14.92 8.34 17.90
C THR A 641 13.66 8.21 18.74
N ASP A 642 12.49 8.23 18.13
CA ASP A 642 11.21 7.99 18.78
C ASP A 642 10.63 6.69 18.21
N ALA A 643 9.99 5.88 19.04
CA ALA A 643 9.25 4.73 18.57
C ALA A 643 7.87 5.18 18.09
N ILE A 644 7.33 4.50 17.09
CA ILE A 644 5.95 4.75 16.64
C ILE A 644 5.06 3.78 17.41
N GLU A 645 4.25 4.31 18.32
CA GLU A 645 3.23 3.54 19.02
C GLU A 645 2.04 3.26 18.10
N TYR A 646 1.67 1.99 17.99
CA TYR A 646 0.44 1.58 17.34
C TYR A 646 -0.65 1.38 18.41
N PRO A 647 -1.92 1.68 18.10
CA PRO A 647 -3.02 1.40 19.01
C PRO A 647 -3.01 -0.06 19.49
N GLY A 648 -2.84 -0.26 20.79
CA GLY A 648 -2.82 -1.58 21.43
C GLY A 648 -4.18 -2.04 21.93
N LEU A 649 -4.21 -3.20 22.59
CA LEU A 649 -5.39 -3.67 23.32
C LEU A 649 -5.70 -2.75 24.51
N ASP A 650 -6.99 -2.46 24.72
CA ASP A 650 -7.43 -1.74 25.91
C ASP A 650 -7.53 -2.65 27.15
N ASP A 651 -7.41 -2.03 28.33
CA ASP A 651 -7.48 -2.72 29.63
C ASP A 651 -8.89 -3.30 29.92
N GLU A 652 -9.92 -2.89 29.16
CA GLU A 652 -11.28 -3.43 29.29
C GLU A 652 -11.42 -4.77 28.56
N THR A 653 -10.63 -4.99 27.51
CA THR A 653 -10.59 -6.21 26.69
C THR A 653 -9.74 -7.29 27.34
N ILE A 654 -8.61 -6.90 27.95
CA ILE A 654 -7.68 -7.81 28.63
C ILE A 654 -7.16 -7.16 29.93
N SER A 655 -7.30 -7.88 31.06
CA SER A 655 -6.83 -7.40 32.36
C SER A 655 -5.30 -7.31 32.38
N VAL A 656 -4.74 -6.25 32.98
CA VAL A 656 -3.28 -6.00 33.05
C VAL A 656 -2.50 -7.10 33.78
N GLU A 657 -3.14 -7.92 34.61
CA GLU A 657 -2.50 -9.08 35.24
C GLU A 657 -2.26 -10.24 34.26
N THR A 658 -2.81 -10.14 33.06
CA THR A 658 -2.68 -11.13 31.99
C THR A 658 -1.46 -10.80 31.13
N ALA A 659 -0.53 -11.74 31.00
CA ALA A 659 0.67 -11.60 30.19
C ALA A 659 1.04 -12.94 29.52
N GLY A 660 1.97 -12.90 28.56
CA GLY A 660 2.47 -14.11 27.90
C GLY A 660 1.58 -14.56 26.75
N ALA A 661 1.05 -13.61 25.98
CA ALA A 661 0.35 -13.90 24.74
C ALA A 661 1.30 -14.47 23.66
N ASN A 662 0.73 -15.21 22.71
CA ASN A 662 1.44 -15.75 21.56
C ASN A 662 0.66 -15.51 20.27
N TYR A 663 1.40 -15.41 19.17
CA TYR A 663 0.88 -15.10 17.84
C TYR A 663 1.22 -16.21 16.86
N PHE A 664 0.31 -16.50 15.93
CA PHE A 664 0.46 -17.53 14.91
C PHE A 664 -0.48 -17.26 13.73
N ARG A 665 -0.21 -17.90 12.58
CA ARG A 665 -1.05 -17.79 11.38
C ARG A 665 -2.04 -18.94 11.27
N TYR A 666 -3.22 -18.66 10.73
CA TYR A 666 -4.24 -19.65 10.38
C TYR A 666 -5.08 -19.13 9.21
N ALA A 667 -5.08 -19.86 8.08
CA ALA A 667 -5.85 -19.53 6.88
C ALA A 667 -5.66 -18.07 6.44
N ASP A 668 -4.39 -17.69 6.28
CA ASP A 668 -3.88 -16.34 5.96
C ASP A 668 -4.18 -15.24 6.99
N ALA A 669 -4.96 -15.52 8.04
CA ALA A 669 -5.18 -14.62 9.14
C ALA A 669 -4.08 -14.70 10.20
N ILE A 670 -3.91 -13.63 10.97
CA ILE A 670 -2.99 -13.54 12.10
C ILE A 670 -3.80 -13.62 13.38
N PHE A 671 -3.56 -14.66 14.17
CA PHE A 671 -4.24 -14.90 15.44
C PHE A 671 -3.34 -14.62 16.63
N MET A 672 -3.94 -14.16 17.72
CA MET A 672 -3.33 -14.00 19.03
C MET A 672 -4.06 -14.91 20.02
N VAL A 673 -3.33 -15.76 20.74
CA VAL A 673 -3.86 -16.42 21.94
C VAL A 673 -3.28 -15.76 23.16
N SER A 674 -4.14 -15.38 24.10
CA SER A 674 -3.75 -14.84 25.39
C SER A 674 -4.22 -15.77 26.51
N PRO A 675 -3.45 -15.93 27.59
CA PRO A 675 -4.02 -16.36 28.86
C PRO A 675 -5.16 -15.44 29.28
N VAL A 676 -5.98 -15.85 30.24
CA VAL A 676 -6.93 -14.95 30.92
C VAL A 676 -6.90 -15.29 32.40
N TYR A 677 -6.64 -14.31 33.26
CA TYR A 677 -6.64 -14.51 34.71
C TYR A 677 -7.90 -13.94 35.36
N THR A 678 -8.54 -14.75 36.21
CA THR A 678 -9.65 -14.29 37.07
C THR A 678 -9.21 -14.32 38.54
N ALA A 679 -9.18 -13.14 39.17
CA ALA A 679 -8.79 -12.98 40.57
C ALA A 679 -9.74 -13.73 41.54
N ASP A 680 -11.03 -13.79 41.21
CA ASP A 680 -12.05 -14.52 41.97
C ASP A 680 -11.89 -16.04 41.76
N GLY A 681 -10.99 -16.64 42.54
CA GLY A 681 -10.69 -18.09 42.49
C GLY A 681 -9.32 -18.44 41.94
N ASN A 682 -8.50 -17.44 41.56
CA ASN A 682 -7.18 -17.61 40.96
C ASN A 682 -7.19 -18.63 39.81
N SER A 683 -8.10 -18.43 38.86
CA SER A 683 -8.27 -19.30 37.71
C SER A 683 -7.66 -18.70 36.46
N TYR A 684 -7.20 -19.59 35.58
CA TYR A 684 -6.53 -19.26 34.33
C TYR A 684 -7.28 -19.93 33.17
N GLY A 685 -7.64 -19.14 32.17
CA GLY A 685 -8.25 -19.58 30.92
C GLY A 685 -7.40 -19.18 29.71
N LEU A 686 -7.98 -19.36 28.54
CA LEU A 686 -7.41 -18.97 27.24
C LEU A 686 -8.45 -18.18 26.46
N ARG A 687 -8.01 -17.17 25.72
CA ARG A 687 -8.83 -16.46 24.75
C ARG A 687 -8.07 -16.30 23.44
N LEU A 688 -8.75 -16.60 22.34
CA LEU A 688 -8.25 -16.50 20.99
C LEU A 688 -8.84 -15.26 20.32
N TYR A 689 -7.97 -14.51 19.64
CA TYR A 689 -8.31 -13.30 18.92
C TYR A 689 -7.86 -13.40 17.46
N ASN A 690 -8.66 -12.85 16.54
CA ASN A 690 -8.18 -12.48 15.22
C ASN A 690 -7.64 -11.04 15.30
N ILE A 691 -6.37 -10.83 14.97
CA ILE A 691 -5.68 -9.54 15.05
C ILE A 691 -5.15 -9.08 13.69
N THR A 692 -5.61 -9.68 12.59
CA THR A 692 -5.15 -9.39 11.22
C THR A 692 -5.20 -7.89 10.90
N GLU A 693 -6.21 -7.19 11.43
CA GLU A 693 -6.45 -5.76 11.21
C GLU A 693 -5.73 -4.83 12.22
N GLY A 694 -4.97 -5.38 13.16
CA GLY A 694 -4.34 -4.65 14.28
C GLY A 694 -4.81 -5.11 15.66
N LEU A 695 -4.02 -4.80 16.70
CA LEU A 695 -4.36 -5.14 18.09
C LEU A 695 -5.57 -4.37 18.63
N ASP A 696 -5.75 -3.11 18.24
CA ASP A 696 -6.91 -2.28 18.62
C ASP A 696 -8.23 -2.75 18.01
N LYS A 697 -8.15 -3.50 16.91
CA LYS A 697 -9.30 -4.11 16.23
C LYS A 697 -9.42 -5.61 16.50
N ALA A 698 -8.72 -6.12 17.51
CA ALA A 698 -8.73 -7.53 17.85
C ALA A 698 -10.15 -8.04 18.12
N GLN A 699 -10.54 -9.11 17.42
CA GLN A 699 -11.86 -9.73 17.56
C GLN A 699 -11.73 -11.02 18.38
N VAL A 700 -12.50 -11.14 19.46
CA VAL A 700 -12.57 -12.39 20.22
C VAL A 700 -13.28 -13.45 19.39
N ILE A 701 -12.53 -14.49 19.01
CA ILE A 701 -13.03 -15.60 18.17
C ILE A 701 -13.04 -16.93 18.92
N GLY A 702 -12.66 -16.99 20.20
CA GLY A 702 -12.77 -18.21 21.00
C GLY A 702 -12.34 -17.99 22.44
N GLU A 703 -12.89 -18.76 23.37
CA GLU A 703 -12.55 -18.69 24.79
C GLU A 703 -12.70 -20.04 25.49
N TYR A 704 -11.81 -20.35 26.42
CA TYR A 704 -11.94 -21.46 27.37
C TYR A 704 -11.59 -20.98 28.78
N ALA A 705 -12.60 -20.81 29.62
CA ALA A 705 -12.44 -20.33 31.00
C ALA A 705 -11.99 -21.44 31.98
N ASP A 706 -11.36 -21.04 33.08
CA ASP A 706 -11.08 -21.88 34.26
C ASP A 706 -10.34 -23.21 33.97
N LEU A 707 -9.41 -23.21 33.02
CA LEU A 707 -8.66 -24.40 32.61
C LEU A 707 -7.67 -24.88 33.70
N ILE A 708 -7.03 -23.94 34.39
CA ILE A 708 -6.11 -24.18 35.52
C ILE A 708 -6.56 -23.33 36.72
N THR A 709 -6.39 -23.84 37.95
CA THR A 709 -6.68 -23.10 39.20
C THR A 709 -5.50 -23.20 40.16
N ALA A 710 -5.22 -22.12 40.89
CA ALA A 710 -4.10 -22.05 41.83
C ALA A 710 -4.47 -21.33 43.13
N ASP A 711 -3.53 -21.29 44.09
CA ASP A 711 -3.73 -20.58 45.37
C ASP A 711 -3.29 -19.09 45.31
N ALA A 712 -2.58 -18.68 44.25
CA ALA A 712 -2.08 -17.32 44.02
C ALA A 712 -1.91 -17.02 42.52
N LEU A 713 -1.62 -15.76 42.19
CA LEU A 713 -1.17 -15.35 40.86
C LEU A 713 0.21 -15.99 40.55
N LEU A 714 0.32 -16.61 39.38
CA LEU A 714 1.47 -17.34 38.88
C LEU A 714 1.89 -16.76 37.52
N PRO A 715 3.17 -16.86 37.14
CA PRO A 715 3.59 -16.60 35.77
C PRO A 715 2.78 -17.47 34.80
N MET A 716 2.36 -16.89 33.69
CA MET A 716 1.50 -17.56 32.71
C MET A 716 1.99 -17.32 31.29
N SER A 717 1.63 -18.23 30.39
CA SER A 717 1.87 -18.10 28.95
C SER A 717 0.89 -18.97 28.17
N ALA A 718 0.51 -18.51 26.98
CA ALA A 718 -0.32 -19.26 26.04
C ALA A 718 0.40 -19.49 24.72
N TYR A 719 0.03 -20.54 24.00
CA TYR A 719 0.56 -20.82 22.65
C TYR A 719 -0.50 -21.45 21.75
N GLY A 720 -0.52 -21.05 20.49
CA GLY A 720 -1.34 -21.66 19.46
C GLY A 720 -0.50 -22.50 18.51
N VAL A 721 -1.01 -23.67 18.14
CA VAL A 721 -0.40 -24.55 17.13
C VAL A 721 -1.48 -25.00 16.16
N VAL A 722 -1.20 -24.86 14.87
CA VAL A 722 -2.14 -25.25 13.80
C VAL A 722 -1.74 -26.60 13.23
N ARG A 723 -2.71 -27.49 13.09
CA ARG A 723 -2.59 -28.80 12.42
C ARG A 723 -3.64 -28.90 11.33
N ASN A 724 -3.28 -28.54 10.10
CA ASN A 724 -4.23 -28.39 9.00
C ASN A 724 -5.39 -27.47 9.41
N ALA A 725 -6.60 -27.98 9.64
CA ALA A 725 -7.73 -27.15 10.06
C ALA A 725 -7.88 -27.00 11.57
N ASP A 726 -7.19 -27.83 12.37
CA ASP A 726 -7.36 -27.84 13.81
C ASP A 726 -6.41 -26.87 14.50
N ILE A 727 -6.91 -26.19 15.53
CA ILE A 727 -6.15 -25.28 16.38
C ILE A 727 -6.03 -25.91 17.76
N ASP A 728 -4.78 -26.12 18.18
CA ASP A 728 -4.44 -26.52 19.54
C ASP A 728 -3.98 -25.28 20.32
N LEU A 729 -4.61 -25.02 21.46
CA LEU A 729 -4.21 -23.95 22.37
C LEU A 729 -3.64 -24.55 23.65
N TYR A 730 -2.46 -24.09 24.03
CA TYR A 730 -1.75 -24.51 25.23
C TYR A 730 -1.75 -23.39 26.26
N LEU A 731 -1.93 -23.73 27.53
CA LEU A 731 -1.82 -22.82 28.67
C LEU A 731 -0.80 -23.37 29.66
N MET A 732 0.16 -22.55 30.04
CA MET A 732 1.02 -22.80 31.19
C MET A 732 0.73 -21.77 32.28
N ALA A 733 0.54 -22.22 33.52
CA ALA A 733 0.41 -21.37 34.70
C ALA A 733 1.26 -21.95 35.85
N GLY A 734 2.31 -21.23 36.25
CA GLY A 734 3.32 -21.70 37.19
C GLY A 734 4.00 -22.98 36.71
N ASN A 735 3.78 -24.10 37.41
CA ASN A 735 4.32 -25.41 37.03
C ASN A 735 3.25 -26.35 36.43
N GLN A 736 2.10 -25.82 36.03
CA GLN A 736 1.02 -26.59 35.41
C GLN A 736 0.89 -26.27 33.93
N THR A 737 0.50 -27.26 33.14
CA THR A 737 0.22 -27.11 31.70
C THR A 737 -1.06 -27.84 31.32
N ALA A 738 -1.82 -27.26 30.40
CA ALA A 738 -3.05 -27.83 29.86
C ALA A 738 -3.22 -27.48 28.38
N LYS A 739 -4.02 -28.28 27.68
CA LYS A 739 -4.29 -28.14 26.24
C LYS A 739 -5.79 -28.17 25.98
N VAL A 740 -6.26 -27.33 25.07
CA VAL A 740 -7.59 -27.41 24.46
C VAL A 740 -7.44 -27.49 22.93
N SER A 741 -8.40 -28.07 22.24
CA SER A 741 -8.32 -28.28 20.79
C SER A 741 -9.68 -28.15 20.11
N THR A 742 -9.68 -27.72 18.85
CA THR A 742 -10.85 -27.80 17.96
C THR A 742 -11.04 -29.22 17.37
N GLU A 743 -10.05 -30.11 17.51
CA GLU A 743 -10.07 -31.43 16.89
C GLU A 743 -11.29 -32.25 17.34
N GLY A 744 -12.03 -32.75 16.37
CA GLY A 744 -13.24 -33.55 16.62
C GLY A 744 -14.51 -32.73 16.93
N ILE A 745 -14.42 -31.40 16.88
CA ILE A 745 -15.53 -30.47 17.05
C ILE A 745 -15.89 -29.88 15.68
N GLU A 746 -17.17 -29.98 15.30
CA GLU A 746 -17.68 -29.30 14.10
C GLU A 746 -17.75 -27.80 14.38
N GLN A 747 -16.86 -27.04 13.74
CA GLN A 747 -16.80 -25.58 13.87
C GLN A 747 -17.95 -24.93 13.10
N ALA A 748 -18.46 -23.81 13.61
CA ALA A 748 -19.51 -23.05 12.94
C ALA A 748 -19.03 -22.54 11.57
N THR A 749 -19.91 -22.63 10.57
CA THR A 749 -19.64 -22.14 9.21
C THR A 749 -20.93 -21.67 8.55
N GLY A 750 -20.83 -20.57 7.83
CA GLY A 750 -21.84 -20.11 6.89
C GLY A 750 -22.02 -21.09 5.74
N SER A 751 -23.18 -21.04 5.10
CA SER A 751 -23.55 -21.97 4.02
C SER A 751 -23.43 -21.38 2.61
N LEU A 752 -23.49 -20.05 2.47
CA LEU A 752 -23.49 -19.35 1.18
C LEU A 752 -22.94 -17.93 1.35
N ARG A 753 -22.20 -17.43 0.35
CA ARG A 753 -21.76 -16.03 0.34
C ARG A 753 -22.98 -15.14 0.08
N VAL A 754 -23.15 -14.11 0.90
CA VAL A 754 -24.35 -13.28 0.88
C VAL A 754 -24.26 -12.25 -0.24
N MET A 755 -25.39 -11.94 -0.89
CA MET A 755 -25.51 -10.78 -1.77
C MET A 755 -26.92 -10.20 -1.71
N ALA A 756 -27.00 -8.89 -1.88
CA ALA A 756 -28.25 -8.19 -2.14
C ALA A 756 -28.59 -8.22 -3.63
N TYR A 757 -29.88 -8.32 -3.97
CA TYR A 757 -30.40 -8.29 -5.34
C TYR A 757 -31.81 -7.68 -5.37
N GLY A 758 -32.32 -7.40 -6.57
CA GLY A 758 -33.65 -6.80 -6.72
C GLY A 758 -33.77 -5.44 -6.05
N LEU A 759 -32.72 -4.63 -6.14
CA LEU A 759 -32.69 -3.27 -5.62
C LEU A 759 -33.75 -2.44 -6.33
N ALA A 760 -34.59 -1.77 -5.56
CA ALA A 760 -35.68 -0.94 -6.04
C ALA A 760 -35.82 0.32 -5.18
N GLN A 761 -36.17 1.42 -5.84
CA GLN A 761 -36.48 2.69 -5.19
C GLN A 761 -37.86 3.17 -5.61
N GLU A 762 -38.65 3.63 -4.65
CA GLU A 762 -39.98 4.18 -4.88
C GLU A 762 -40.10 5.57 -4.22
N GLU A 763 -40.37 6.60 -5.02
CA GLU A 763 -40.64 7.95 -4.55
C GLU A 763 -42.02 8.03 -3.89
N ASN A 764 -42.14 8.73 -2.75
CA ASN A 764 -43.43 8.97 -2.13
C ASN A 764 -44.27 9.98 -2.95
N GLU A 765 -45.58 10.04 -2.70
CA GLU A 765 -46.49 10.92 -3.45
C GLU A 765 -46.14 12.42 -3.36
N GLU A 766 -45.39 12.83 -2.33
CA GLU A 766 -45.03 14.22 -2.06
C GLU A 766 -43.68 14.63 -2.65
N GLY A 767 -42.90 13.68 -3.20
CA GLY A 767 -41.52 13.92 -3.67
C GLY A 767 -40.52 14.28 -2.57
N THR A 768 -40.85 13.92 -1.33
CA THR A 768 -40.07 14.27 -0.12
C THR A 768 -39.31 13.10 0.47
N ALA A 769 -39.53 11.87 -0.02
CA ALA A 769 -38.82 10.69 0.45
C ALA A 769 -38.79 9.59 -0.61
N TYR A 770 -37.74 8.76 -0.56
CA TYR A 770 -37.62 7.52 -1.32
C TYR A 770 -37.63 6.32 -0.37
N THR A 771 -38.41 5.30 -0.71
CA THR A 771 -38.31 3.97 -0.09
C THR A 771 -37.34 3.14 -0.91
N LEU A 772 -36.23 2.75 -0.29
CA LEU A 772 -35.18 1.93 -0.88
C LEU A 772 -35.38 0.51 -0.36
N SER A 773 -35.41 -0.48 -1.26
CA SER A 773 -35.67 -1.87 -0.91
C SER A 773 -34.85 -2.85 -1.72
N PHE A 774 -34.54 -4.00 -1.13
CA PHE A 774 -33.81 -5.08 -1.79
C PHE A 774 -34.14 -6.43 -1.16
N LYS A 775 -33.63 -7.50 -1.77
CA LYS A 775 -33.69 -8.87 -1.27
C LYS A 775 -32.29 -9.44 -1.03
N THR A 776 -32.17 -10.46 -0.21
CA THR A 776 -30.91 -11.21 -0.04
C THR A 776 -31.07 -12.68 -0.44
N ASN A 777 -30.00 -13.26 -1.02
CA ASN A 777 -30.01 -14.65 -1.52
C ASN A 777 -30.17 -15.68 -0.38
N THR A 778 -29.71 -15.35 0.82
CA THR A 778 -29.90 -16.13 2.04
C THR A 778 -30.12 -15.20 3.23
N ASP A 779 -30.37 -15.75 4.42
CA ASP A 779 -30.37 -14.97 5.67
C ASP A 779 -29.00 -14.31 5.90
N VAL A 780 -29.00 -13.08 6.40
CA VAL A 780 -27.80 -12.25 6.64
C VAL A 780 -27.74 -11.84 8.11
N ASN A 781 -26.53 -11.61 8.61
CA ASN A 781 -26.27 -11.13 9.97
C ASN A 781 -26.53 -9.63 10.11
N SER A 782 -26.16 -8.87 9.07
CA SER A 782 -26.43 -7.44 9.01
C SER A 782 -26.70 -6.98 7.58
N ALA A 783 -27.37 -5.83 7.48
CA ALA A 783 -27.70 -5.19 6.23
C ALA A 783 -27.70 -3.67 6.45
N GLN A 784 -27.11 -2.92 5.53
CA GLN A 784 -27.10 -1.46 5.51
C GLN A 784 -27.25 -0.92 4.09
N ILE A 785 -27.70 0.32 3.98
CA ILE A 785 -27.79 1.05 2.73
C ILE A 785 -26.87 2.27 2.82
N ASN A 786 -25.87 2.33 1.94
CA ASN A 786 -24.98 3.49 1.83
C ASN A 786 -25.53 4.41 0.73
N ILE A 787 -25.81 5.67 1.07
CA ILE A 787 -26.21 6.69 0.10
C ILE A 787 -24.96 7.40 -0.40
N ILE A 788 -24.79 7.48 -1.72
CA ILE A 788 -23.58 7.94 -2.38
C ILE A 788 -23.91 9.16 -3.23
N GLU A 789 -23.15 10.24 -3.05
CA GLU A 789 -23.21 11.40 -3.94
C GLU A 789 -22.52 11.07 -5.27
N LYS A 790 -23.23 11.21 -6.39
CA LYS A 790 -22.73 10.75 -7.69
C LYS A 790 -21.55 11.58 -8.23
N SER A 791 -21.50 12.87 -7.92
CA SER A 791 -20.42 13.77 -8.36
C SER A 791 -19.07 13.41 -7.75
N THR A 792 -19.06 12.92 -6.52
CA THR A 792 -17.86 12.68 -5.71
C THR A 792 -17.56 11.20 -5.50
N GLY A 793 -18.58 10.33 -5.60
CA GLY A 793 -18.48 8.92 -5.24
C GLY A 793 -18.42 8.67 -3.73
N THR A 794 -18.69 9.68 -2.90
CA THR A 794 -18.56 9.56 -1.43
C THR A 794 -19.87 9.10 -0.79
N VAL A 795 -19.78 8.20 0.19
CA VAL A 795 -20.90 7.86 1.07
C VAL A 795 -21.24 9.07 1.95
N VAL A 796 -22.42 9.64 1.75
CA VAL A 796 -22.89 10.83 2.48
C VAL A 796 -23.67 10.46 3.74
N THR A 797 -24.31 9.29 3.75
CA THR A 797 -25.00 8.74 4.93
C THR A 797 -25.22 7.24 4.76
N THR A 798 -25.36 6.55 5.89
CA THR A 798 -25.71 5.11 5.96
C THR A 798 -26.99 4.95 6.75
N ILE A 799 -27.94 4.21 6.20
CA ILE A 799 -29.23 3.91 6.83
C ILE A 799 -29.40 2.40 7.00
N TYR A 800 -30.10 1.99 8.07
CA TYR A 800 -30.31 0.57 8.41
C TYR A 800 -31.74 0.15 8.06
N PRO A 801 -31.93 -0.77 7.08
CA PRO A 801 -33.25 -1.20 6.66
C PRO A 801 -33.93 -2.15 7.65
N GLU A 802 -35.27 -2.10 7.68
CA GLU A 802 -36.09 -3.06 8.41
C GLU A 802 -36.23 -4.36 7.61
N LYS A 803 -36.11 -5.51 8.28
CA LYS A 803 -36.38 -6.83 7.68
C LYS A 803 -37.90 -7.06 7.55
N GLY A 804 -38.35 -7.29 6.32
CA GLY A 804 -39.73 -7.62 5.96
C GLY A 804 -40.03 -9.12 5.99
N GLU A 805 -41.03 -9.54 5.21
CA GLU A 805 -41.36 -10.97 5.03
C GLU A 805 -40.31 -11.66 4.14
N GLY A 806 -39.83 -12.83 4.56
CA GLY A 806 -38.73 -13.52 3.90
C GLY A 806 -37.41 -12.75 4.02
N ASN A 807 -36.63 -12.75 2.95
CA ASN A 807 -35.32 -12.08 2.87
C ASN A 807 -35.45 -10.72 2.20
N THR A 808 -36.45 -9.93 2.59
CA THR A 808 -36.70 -8.58 2.06
C THR A 808 -36.30 -7.52 3.07
N TYR A 809 -35.74 -6.41 2.59
CA TYR A 809 -35.25 -5.30 3.41
C TYR A 809 -35.70 -3.98 2.81
N SER A 810 -36.10 -3.02 3.64
CA SER A 810 -36.46 -1.67 3.19
C SER A 810 -36.13 -0.58 4.19
N ALA A 811 -35.67 0.56 3.71
CA ALA A 811 -35.52 1.79 4.49
C ALA A 811 -36.11 2.98 3.73
N THR A 812 -36.35 4.09 4.43
CA THR A 812 -36.76 5.34 3.80
C THR A 812 -35.66 6.38 4.00
N VAL A 813 -35.34 7.12 2.95
CA VAL A 813 -34.49 8.33 2.99
C VAL A 813 -35.35 9.54 2.66
N SER A 814 -35.21 10.61 3.44
CA SER A 814 -36.01 11.84 3.34
C SER A 814 -35.19 13.00 2.78
N VAL A 815 -35.89 14.00 2.22
CA VAL A 815 -35.31 15.31 1.89
C VAL A 815 -34.64 15.99 3.09
N ASP A 816 -35.09 15.69 4.31
CA ASP A 816 -34.47 16.23 5.52
C ASP A 816 -33.08 15.64 5.81
N ASP A 817 -32.74 14.50 5.19
CA ASP A 817 -31.48 13.77 5.44
C ASP A 817 -30.37 14.15 4.45
N LEU A 818 -30.72 14.72 3.29
CA LEU A 818 -29.83 14.97 2.17
C LEU A 818 -29.94 16.41 1.65
N ALA A 819 -28.98 16.84 0.84
CA ALA A 819 -29.05 18.14 0.19
C ALA A 819 -30.02 18.10 -1.02
N GLU A 820 -30.80 19.16 -1.19
CA GLU A 820 -31.62 19.36 -2.40
C GLU A 820 -30.73 19.65 -3.63
N ASP A 821 -31.25 19.34 -4.82
CA ASP A 821 -30.61 19.53 -6.13
C ASP A 821 -29.27 18.79 -6.33
N VAL A 822 -29.03 17.74 -5.52
CA VAL A 822 -27.87 16.83 -5.65
C VAL A 822 -28.33 15.46 -6.14
N ALA A 823 -27.57 14.88 -7.07
CA ALA A 823 -27.82 13.55 -7.61
C ALA A 823 -27.16 12.48 -6.72
N TYR A 824 -27.98 11.56 -6.22
CA TYR A 824 -27.56 10.45 -5.39
C TYR A 824 -27.79 9.10 -6.08
N THR A 825 -26.93 8.14 -5.75
CA THR A 825 -27.20 6.71 -5.90
C THR A 825 -27.08 6.04 -4.54
N TRP A 826 -27.28 4.74 -4.47
CA TRP A 826 -27.15 3.98 -3.25
C TRP A 826 -26.67 2.56 -3.53
N GLU A 827 -26.15 1.90 -2.50
CA GLU A 827 -25.81 0.48 -2.55
C GLU A 827 -26.35 -0.22 -1.30
N ALA A 828 -26.67 -1.50 -1.45
CA ALA A 828 -27.00 -2.38 -0.34
C ALA A 828 -25.78 -3.20 0.02
N GLU A 829 -25.28 -3.02 1.24
CA GLU A 829 -24.18 -3.82 1.80
C GLU A 829 -24.74 -4.80 2.82
N VAL A 830 -24.42 -6.08 2.65
CA VAL A 830 -24.90 -7.16 3.50
C VAL A 830 -23.75 -8.04 3.95
N SER A 831 -23.83 -8.55 5.18
CA SER A 831 -22.82 -9.47 5.73
C SER A 831 -23.44 -10.73 6.31
N GLY A 832 -22.76 -11.86 6.13
CA GLY A 832 -23.15 -13.18 6.62
C GLY A 832 -22.06 -13.86 7.43
N ASP A 833 -22.30 -15.10 7.86
CA ASP A 833 -21.30 -15.91 8.55
C ASP A 833 -20.14 -16.26 7.61
N ASN A 834 -18.92 -16.33 8.14
CA ASN A 834 -17.75 -16.81 7.39
C ASN A 834 -17.94 -18.25 6.93
N ILE A 835 -17.41 -18.58 5.76
CA ILE A 835 -17.52 -19.91 5.18
C ILE A 835 -16.15 -20.56 5.31
N THR A 836 -15.97 -21.45 6.28
CA THR A 836 -14.65 -21.99 6.59
C THR A 836 -14.19 -23.06 5.61
N ARG A 837 -15.13 -23.65 4.83
CA ARG A 837 -14.87 -24.68 3.81
C ARG A 837 -15.90 -24.67 2.68
N LEU A 838 -15.54 -25.28 1.54
CA LEU A 838 -16.46 -25.45 0.42
C LEU A 838 -17.70 -26.24 0.86
N THR A 839 -18.85 -25.58 0.86
CA THR A 839 -20.09 -26.10 1.46
C THR A 839 -21.22 -26.07 0.44
N ALA A 840 -21.94 -27.19 0.29
CA ALA A 840 -23.13 -27.25 -0.54
C ALA A 840 -24.32 -26.60 0.19
N TYR A 841 -24.95 -25.61 -0.45
CA TYR A 841 -26.10 -24.89 0.13
C TYR A 841 -27.44 -25.51 -0.30
N LYS A 842 -27.69 -25.54 -1.62
CA LYS A 842 -28.97 -25.96 -2.18
C LYS A 842 -28.76 -26.76 -3.46
N SER A 843 -29.56 -27.80 -3.64
CA SER A 843 -29.57 -28.61 -4.85
C SER A 843 -30.97 -28.61 -5.48
N VAL A 844 -31.07 -28.15 -6.72
CA VAL A 844 -32.31 -28.10 -7.51
C VAL A 844 -32.28 -29.28 -8.50
N PRO A 845 -33.22 -30.23 -8.46
CA PRO A 845 -33.20 -31.36 -9.39
C PRO A 845 -33.38 -30.91 -10.84
N PHE A 846 -32.68 -31.54 -11.78
CA PHE A 846 -32.81 -31.30 -13.23
C PHE A 846 -32.57 -32.60 -14.00
N SER A 847 -33.33 -32.85 -15.06
CA SER A 847 -33.23 -34.13 -15.77
C SER A 847 -31.94 -34.30 -16.60
N ALA A 848 -31.52 -33.27 -17.34
CA ALA A 848 -30.33 -33.27 -18.20
C ALA A 848 -29.76 -31.84 -18.38
N PRO A 849 -29.32 -31.18 -17.29
CA PRO A 849 -28.84 -29.81 -17.36
C PRO A 849 -27.44 -29.74 -18.00
N TYR A 850 -27.18 -28.74 -18.84
CA TYR A 850 -25.92 -28.65 -19.61
C TYR A 850 -25.21 -27.30 -19.57
N GLY A 851 -25.91 -26.22 -19.22
CA GLY A 851 -25.41 -24.86 -19.15
C GLY A 851 -26.00 -24.15 -17.94
N VAL A 852 -25.17 -23.33 -17.30
CA VAL A 852 -25.57 -22.37 -16.26
C VAL A 852 -24.85 -21.05 -16.53
N ALA A 853 -25.55 -19.93 -16.36
CA ALA A 853 -25.00 -18.58 -16.36
C ALA A 853 -25.82 -17.71 -15.40
N ILE A 854 -25.18 -16.70 -14.82
CA ILE A 854 -25.80 -15.74 -13.91
C ILE A 854 -25.67 -14.35 -14.52
N ASP A 855 -26.70 -13.52 -14.37
CA ASP A 855 -26.60 -12.09 -14.67
C ASP A 855 -25.85 -11.38 -13.53
N ASN A 856 -24.54 -11.16 -13.71
CA ASN A 856 -23.71 -10.47 -12.72
C ASN A 856 -23.66 -8.94 -12.93
N SER A 857 -24.45 -8.40 -13.86
CA SER A 857 -24.46 -6.96 -14.12
C SER A 857 -25.38 -6.23 -13.17
N THR A 858 -24.81 -5.44 -12.26
CA THR A 858 -25.57 -4.60 -11.32
C THR A 858 -26.40 -3.53 -12.02
N SER A 859 -26.10 -3.24 -13.30
CA SER A 859 -26.89 -2.35 -14.16
C SER A 859 -28.13 -3.01 -14.78
N SER A 860 -28.21 -4.35 -14.77
CA SER A 860 -29.33 -5.11 -15.33
C SER A 860 -30.53 -5.15 -14.37
N GLU A 861 -31.75 -5.00 -14.91
CA GLU A 861 -33.00 -5.24 -14.16
C GLU A 861 -33.13 -6.69 -13.67
N TYR A 862 -32.34 -7.61 -14.23
CA TYR A 862 -32.36 -9.04 -13.92
C TYR A 862 -31.12 -9.49 -13.16
N PHE A 863 -30.38 -8.55 -12.55
CA PHE A 863 -29.21 -8.82 -11.74
C PHE A 863 -29.45 -9.96 -10.73
N GLY A 864 -28.51 -10.90 -10.70
CA GLY A 864 -28.51 -12.10 -9.87
C GLY A 864 -29.30 -13.27 -10.45
N ARG A 865 -30.16 -13.08 -11.47
CA ARG A 865 -30.97 -14.17 -12.02
C ARG A 865 -30.09 -15.26 -12.63
N ILE A 866 -30.40 -16.51 -12.29
CA ILE A 866 -29.67 -17.70 -12.72
C ILE A 866 -30.42 -18.37 -13.87
N TYR A 867 -29.72 -18.63 -14.97
CA TYR A 867 -30.27 -19.30 -16.15
C TYR A 867 -29.68 -20.70 -16.32
N VAL A 868 -30.55 -21.71 -16.43
CA VAL A 868 -30.15 -23.12 -16.58
C VAL A 868 -30.76 -23.74 -17.83
N THR A 869 -29.94 -24.35 -18.68
CA THR A 869 -30.41 -25.09 -19.85
C THR A 869 -30.62 -26.57 -19.54
N ASN A 870 -31.74 -27.14 -19.98
CA ASN A 870 -32.05 -28.56 -19.90
C ASN A 870 -32.22 -29.14 -21.31
N THR A 871 -31.36 -30.10 -21.69
CA THR A 871 -31.24 -30.55 -23.10
C THR A 871 -32.16 -31.70 -23.50
N ALA A 872 -32.71 -32.42 -22.53
CA ALA A 872 -33.56 -33.58 -22.78
C ALA A 872 -34.70 -33.67 -21.76
N GLU A 873 -35.84 -34.19 -22.19
CA GLU A 873 -36.96 -34.49 -21.32
C GLU A 873 -36.61 -35.64 -20.36
N GLY A 874 -37.07 -35.56 -19.11
CA GLY A 874 -36.86 -36.62 -18.12
C GLY A 874 -37.91 -36.65 -17.02
N SER A 875 -37.63 -37.42 -15.96
CA SER A 875 -38.57 -37.67 -14.86
C SER A 875 -38.05 -37.22 -13.49
N VAL A 876 -36.91 -36.53 -13.45
CA VAL A 876 -36.31 -36.02 -12.20
C VAL A 876 -36.68 -34.56 -12.02
N GLY A 877 -37.22 -34.24 -10.84
CA GLY A 877 -37.86 -32.95 -10.53
C GLY A 877 -39.34 -32.91 -10.94
N GLU A 878 -40.16 -32.11 -10.24
CA GLU A 878 -41.57 -31.90 -10.63
C GLU A 878 -41.71 -30.78 -11.68
N GLN A 879 -40.82 -29.78 -11.64
CA GLN A 879 -40.93 -28.54 -12.42
C GLN A 879 -39.86 -28.39 -13.52
N THR A 880 -38.77 -29.18 -13.47
CA THR A 880 -37.54 -29.03 -14.28
C THR A 880 -37.27 -30.21 -15.21
N THR A 881 -38.34 -30.74 -15.81
CA THR A 881 -38.30 -31.99 -16.60
C THR A 881 -38.26 -31.77 -18.11
N ALA A 882 -38.78 -30.66 -18.61
CA ALA A 882 -38.93 -30.40 -20.04
C ALA A 882 -37.67 -29.77 -20.66
N THR A 883 -37.48 -29.96 -21.97
CA THR A 883 -36.36 -29.38 -22.73
C THR A 883 -36.54 -27.87 -22.95
N GLY A 884 -35.54 -27.07 -22.57
CA GLY A 884 -35.58 -25.61 -22.69
C GLY A 884 -34.68 -24.90 -21.67
N LEU A 885 -34.91 -23.61 -21.49
CA LEU A 885 -34.25 -22.75 -20.50
C LEU A 885 -35.13 -22.59 -19.25
N TYR A 886 -34.51 -22.47 -18.09
CA TYR A 886 -35.15 -22.18 -16.79
C TYR A 886 -34.49 -20.95 -16.17
N ALA A 887 -35.29 -20.11 -15.50
CA ALA A 887 -34.85 -18.98 -14.70
C ALA A 887 -35.08 -19.28 -13.22
N ILE A 888 -34.08 -19.01 -12.40
CA ILE A 888 -34.06 -19.24 -10.95
C ILE A 888 -33.63 -17.92 -10.30
N GLU A 889 -34.34 -17.53 -9.24
CA GLU A 889 -33.99 -16.41 -8.40
C GLU A 889 -32.70 -16.68 -7.60
N PRO A 890 -31.96 -15.65 -7.17
CA PRO A 890 -30.77 -15.81 -6.32
C PRO A 890 -30.94 -16.64 -5.05
N ASP A 891 -32.15 -16.72 -4.50
CA ASP A 891 -32.47 -17.60 -3.35
C ASP A 891 -32.63 -19.10 -3.73
N GLY A 892 -32.38 -19.40 -5.00
CA GLY A 892 -32.45 -20.72 -5.61
C GLY A 892 -33.88 -21.22 -5.84
N ASN A 893 -34.91 -20.37 -5.79
CA ASN A 893 -36.29 -20.73 -6.12
C ASN A 893 -36.57 -20.50 -7.61
N LEU A 894 -37.38 -21.38 -8.22
CA LEU A 894 -37.77 -21.23 -9.62
C LEU A 894 -38.71 -20.03 -9.78
N GLU A 895 -38.28 -19.05 -10.58
CA GLU A 895 -39.04 -17.84 -10.86
C GLU A 895 -40.28 -18.14 -11.72
N ILE A 896 -40.09 -19.00 -12.72
CA ILE A 896 -41.13 -19.38 -13.69
C ILE A 896 -41.32 -20.90 -13.61
N GLY A 897 -42.47 -21.33 -13.08
CA GLY A 897 -42.80 -22.76 -12.93
C GLY A 897 -42.98 -23.57 -14.22
N ASN A 898 -42.66 -22.99 -15.39
CA ASN A 898 -42.72 -23.62 -16.70
C ASN A 898 -41.40 -23.42 -17.47
N VAL A 899 -41.03 -24.41 -18.27
CA VAL A 899 -39.88 -24.34 -19.18
C VAL A 899 -40.04 -23.22 -20.22
N MET A 900 -38.95 -22.52 -20.53
CA MET A 900 -38.89 -21.47 -21.54
C MET A 900 -38.26 -22.02 -22.82
N THR A 901 -39.06 -22.12 -23.88
CA THR A 901 -38.56 -22.67 -25.16
C THR A 901 -38.00 -21.59 -26.08
N GLY A 902 -38.24 -20.30 -25.82
CA GLY A 902 -37.92 -19.24 -26.79
C GLY A 902 -38.82 -19.24 -28.02
N GLY A 903 -39.89 -20.05 -28.04
CA GLY A 903 -40.61 -20.38 -29.28
C GLY A 903 -39.82 -21.30 -30.22
N ILE A 904 -38.68 -21.84 -29.77
CA ILE A 904 -37.79 -22.70 -30.55
C ILE A 904 -38.16 -24.17 -30.28
N SER A 905 -38.25 -24.97 -31.35
CA SER A 905 -38.46 -26.41 -31.24
C SER A 905 -37.12 -27.12 -31.04
N TRP A 906 -36.64 -27.15 -29.79
CA TRP A 906 -35.42 -27.86 -29.40
C TRP A 906 -35.48 -29.36 -29.73
N THR A 907 -34.33 -29.99 -30.00
CA THR A 907 -34.30 -31.39 -30.46
C THR A 907 -34.64 -32.40 -29.37
N GLY A 908 -34.53 -32.02 -28.09
CA GLY A 908 -34.73 -32.90 -26.94
C GLY A 908 -33.67 -34.00 -26.81
N THR A 909 -32.54 -33.86 -27.53
CA THR A 909 -31.43 -34.82 -27.49
C THR A 909 -30.37 -34.33 -26.52
N LYS A 910 -30.00 -35.17 -25.54
CA LYS A 910 -28.99 -34.88 -24.53
C LYS A 910 -27.70 -34.33 -25.16
N GLY A 911 -27.26 -33.15 -24.70
CA GLY A 911 -26.04 -32.48 -25.18
C GLY A 911 -26.15 -31.76 -26.54
N GLN A 912 -27.33 -31.67 -27.14
CA GLN A 912 -27.60 -30.74 -28.25
C GLN A 912 -28.17 -29.42 -27.69
N GLY A 913 -29.04 -28.69 -28.39
CA GLY A 913 -29.62 -27.45 -27.89
C GLY A 913 -30.91 -27.62 -27.07
N PRO A 914 -31.19 -26.71 -26.12
CA PRO A 914 -30.34 -25.55 -25.76
C PRO A 914 -29.15 -26.01 -24.91
N ARG A 915 -27.91 -25.75 -25.35
CA ARG A 915 -26.72 -26.41 -24.79
C ARG A 915 -26.06 -25.57 -23.70
N LYS A 916 -25.32 -24.52 -24.08
CA LYS A 916 -24.68 -23.57 -23.17
C LYS A 916 -25.39 -22.23 -23.25
N VAL A 917 -25.31 -21.47 -22.17
CA VAL A 917 -25.92 -20.15 -22.00
C VAL A 917 -24.84 -19.18 -21.52
N ALA A 918 -24.95 -17.92 -21.94
CA ALA A 918 -24.13 -16.80 -21.48
C ALA A 918 -25.02 -15.55 -21.37
N VAL A 919 -24.69 -14.64 -20.45
CA VAL A 919 -25.43 -13.39 -20.21
C VAL A 919 -24.47 -12.22 -20.39
N ALA A 920 -24.84 -11.26 -21.24
CA ALA A 920 -24.06 -10.04 -21.42
C ALA A 920 -24.30 -9.03 -20.30
N GLU A 921 -23.43 -8.03 -20.17
CA GLU A 921 -23.56 -6.98 -19.14
C GLU A 921 -24.86 -6.17 -19.24
N ASP A 922 -25.52 -6.14 -20.39
CA ASP A 922 -26.83 -5.49 -20.55
C ASP A 922 -28.02 -6.45 -20.34
N GLY A 923 -27.77 -7.63 -19.74
CA GLY A 923 -28.78 -8.64 -19.42
C GLY A 923 -29.23 -9.51 -20.60
N ARG A 924 -28.70 -9.29 -21.83
CA ARG A 924 -29.07 -10.13 -22.98
C ARG A 924 -28.60 -11.57 -22.80
N ILE A 925 -29.51 -12.51 -23.06
CA ILE A 925 -29.23 -13.95 -22.93
C ILE A 925 -28.87 -14.54 -24.29
N PHE A 926 -27.75 -15.25 -24.36
CA PHE A 926 -27.33 -16.02 -25.53
C PHE A 926 -27.34 -17.52 -25.21
N VAL A 927 -27.88 -18.33 -26.12
CA VAL A 927 -27.95 -19.80 -25.99
C VAL A 927 -27.47 -20.47 -27.27
N CYS A 928 -26.58 -21.46 -27.15
CA CYS A 928 -26.04 -22.16 -28.30
C CYS A 928 -26.66 -23.54 -28.56
N ASP A 929 -26.57 -24.01 -29.81
CA ASP A 929 -27.04 -25.31 -30.26
C ASP A 929 -26.01 -26.04 -31.13
N TYR A 930 -25.71 -27.29 -30.74
CA TYR A 930 -24.77 -28.19 -31.41
C TYR A 930 -25.44 -29.13 -32.45
N SER A 931 -26.76 -29.20 -32.48
CA SER A 931 -27.51 -30.02 -33.43
C SER A 931 -27.25 -29.60 -34.88
N THR A 932 -27.49 -30.50 -35.82
CA THR A 932 -27.40 -30.17 -37.25
C THR A 932 -28.60 -29.40 -37.77
N THR A 933 -29.71 -29.35 -37.01
CA THR A 933 -30.99 -28.74 -37.44
C THR A 933 -31.18 -27.33 -36.92
N ASN A 934 -30.92 -27.11 -35.63
CA ASN A 934 -31.10 -25.83 -34.94
C ASN A 934 -29.75 -25.12 -34.69
N THR A 935 -28.69 -25.55 -35.37
CA THR A 935 -27.31 -25.08 -35.26
C THR A 935 -27.17 -23.56 -35.09
N GLY A 936 -26.16 -23.12 -34.33
CA GLY A 936 -25.80 -21.72 -34.15
C GLY A 936 -26.10 -21.18 -32.75
N ILE A 937 -26.40 -19.89 -32.67
CA ILE A 937 -26.63 -19.15 -31.43
C ILE A 937 -27.97 -18.41 -31.53
N TYR A 938 -28.72 -18.40 -30.43
CA TYR A 938 -29.98 -17.69 -30.27
C TYR A 938 -29.83 -16.62 -29.21
N TYR A 939 -30.40 -15.46 -29.49
CA TYR A 939 -30.69 -14.43 -28.50
C TYR A 939 -32.06 -14.72 -27.88
N ILE A 940 -32.16 -14.65 -26.55
CA ILE A 940 -33.41 -14.76 -25.81
C ILE A 940 -33.60 -13.46 -25.05
N ASP A 941 -34.76 -12.83 -25.24
CA ASP A 941 -35.15 -11.63 -24.52
C ASP A 941 -35.40 -11.97 -23.04
N PRO A 942 -34.71 -11.34 -22.08
CA PRO A 942 -34.80 -11.69 -20.66
C PRO A 942 -36.12 -11.26 -20.00
N ALA A 943 -36.91 -10.38 -20.63
CA ALA A 943 -38.20 -9.91 -20.13
C ALA A 943 -39.35 -10.81 -20.62
N THR A 944 -39.32 -11.17 -21.90
CA THR A 944 -40.42 -11.90 -22.58
C THR A 944 -40.13 -13.38 -22.82
N PHE A 945 -38.86 -13.78 -22.76
CA PHE A 945 -38.35 -15.09 -23.15
C PHE A 945 -38.67 -15.49 -24.59
N GLU A 946 -38.85 -14.51 -25.49
CA GLU A 946 -38.90 -14.77 -26.93
C GLU A 946 -37.49 -14.97 -27.49
N GLY A 947 -37.30 -16.05 -28.26
CA GLY A 947 -36.02 -16.42 -28.84
C GLY A 947 -35.92 -16.11 -30.34
N LYS A 948 -34.77 -15.58 -30.77
CA LYS A 948 -34.46 -15.31 -32.19
C LYS A 948 -33.06 -15.81 -32.54
N PRO A 949 -32.84 -16.38 -33.73
CA PRO A 949 -31.49 -16.74 -34.17
C PRO A 949 -30.66 -15.47 -34.33
N VAL A 950 -29.44 -15.46 -33.76
CA VAL A 950 -28.49 -14.35 -33.95
C VAL A 950 -28.16 -14.21 -35.44
N PHE A 951 -28.04 -15.33 -36.17
CA PHE A 951 -27.72 -15.35 -37.60
C PHE A 951 -28.99 -15.29 -38.46
N GLU A 952 -29.76 -14.20 -38.33
CA GLU A 952 -31.03 -14.05 -39.04
C GLU A 952 -30.85 -14.08 -40.57
N GLY A 953 -31.70 -14.86 -41.26
CA GLY A 953 -31.63 -15.04 -42.71
C GLY A 953 -30.58 -16.08 -43.19
N ALA A 954 -29.88 -16.75 -42.27
CA ALA A 954 -28.96 -17.82 -42.61
C ALA A 954 -29.67 -19.06 -43.17
N VAL A 955 -29.03 -19.71 -44.15
CA VAL A 955 -29.43 -21.00 -44.70
C VAL A 955 -28.55 -22.08 -44.07
N ASN A 956 -29.20 -23.05 -43.41
CA ASN A 956 -28.56 -24.27 -42.91
C ASN A 956 -28.41 -25.29 -44.06
N ASP A 957 -27.23 -25.84 -44.25
CA ASP A 957 -26.93 -26.86 -45.27
C ASP A 957 -27.45 -28.28 -44.93
N GLY A 958 -28.05 -28.45 -43.75
CA GLY A 958 -28.54 -29.72 -43.21
C GLY A 958 -27.47 -30.52 -42.45
N ASN A 959 -26.21 -30.08 -42.48
CA ASN A 959 -25.10 -30.64 -41.73
C ASN A 959 -24.60 -29.71 -40.62
N GLY A 960 -25.32 -28.61 -40.35
CA GLY A 960 -25.05 -27.69 -39.26
C GLY A 960 -24.17 -26.49 -39.64
N SER A 961 -23.94 -26.23 -40.93
CA SER A 961 -23.25 -25.03 -41.42
C SER A 961 -24.26 -23.93 -41.78
N LEU A 962 -24.06 -22.72 -41.27
CA LEU A 962 -24.89 -21.55 -41.55
C LEU A 962 -24.21 -20.59 -42.52
N THR A 963 -24.94 -20.21 -43.57
CA THR A 963 -24.45 -19.24 -44.56
C THR A 963 -25.47 -18.15 -44.88
N ILE A 964 -25.01 -16.91 -45.04
CA ILE A 964 -25.79 -15.77 -45.53
C ILE A 964 -25.15 -15.28 -46.82
N ASN A 965 -25.92 -15.29 -47.92
CA ASN A 965 -25.42 -14.91 -49.25
C ASN A 965 -24.14 -15.66 -49.69
N GLY A 966 -23.96 -16.91 -49.24
CA GLY A 966 -22.80 -17.74 -49.52
C GLY A 966 -21.59 -17.51 -48.58
N THR A 967 -21.66 -16.55 -47.66
CA THR A 967 -20.66 -16.32 -46.62
C THR A 967 -20.97 -17.19 -45.42
N TYR A 968 -19.97 -17.91 -44.90
CA TYR A 968 -20.10 -18.65 -43.64
C TYR A 968 -20.23 -17.68 -42.47
N VAL A 969 -21.24 -17.89 -41.63
CA VAL A 969 -21.49 -17.02 -40.48
C VAL A 969 -21.37 -17.74 -39.15
N ALA A 970 -21.73 -19.03 -39.09
CA ALA A 970 -21.62 -19.86 -37.88
C ALA A 970 -21.86 -21.34 -38.20
N GLY A 971 -21.69 -22.20 -37.20
CA GLY A 971 -21.99 -23.61 -37.30
C GLY A 971 -22.43 -24.23 -35.97
N ARG A 972 -22.25 -25.55 -35.86
CA ARG A 972 -22.55 -26.38 -34.69
C ARG A 972 -21.74 -25.90 -33.49
N THR A 973 -22.38 -25.11 -32.64
CA THR A 973 -21.71 -24.40 -31.55
C THR A 973 -21.80 -25.24 -30.27
N THR A 974 -20.66 -25.54 -29.64
CA THR A 974 -20.60 -26.40 -28.45
C THR A 974 -20.59 -25.61 -27.14
N SER A 975 -20.02 -24.41 -27.15
CA SER A 975 -19.97 -23.49 -26.01
C SER A 975 -19.90 -22.04 -26.49
N ILE A 976 -20.30 -21.14 -25.59
CA ILE A 976 -20.32 -19.71 -25.80
C ILE A 976 -19.91 -18.99 -24.51
N GLY A 977 -19.41 -17.78 -24.65
CA GLY A 977 -19.12 -16.86 -23.55
C GLY A 977 -19.14 -15.42 -24.06
N VAL A 978 -19.25 -14.45 -23.16
CA VAL A 978 -19.36 -13.03 -23.52
C VAL A 978 -18.53 -12.19 -22.57
N ARG A 979 -17.96 -11.10 -23.08
CA ARG A 979 -17.29 -10.06 -22.28
C ARG A 979 -17.56 -8.67 -22.85
N GLY A 980 -17.35 -7.64 -22.05
CA GLY A 980 -17.45 -6.24 -22.42
C GLY A 980 -18.90 -5.73 -22.46
N GLY A 981 -19.04 -4.42 -22.28
CA GLY A 981 -20.32 -3.72 -22.25
C GLY A 981 -20.57 -2.85 -23.48
N GLY A 982 -21.85 -2.52 -23.72
CA GLY A 982 -22.26 -1.57 -24.75
C GLY A 982 -21.77 -1.92 -26.15
N ASP A 983 -21.07 -0.99 -26.79
CA ASP A 983 -20.53 -1.16 -28.15
C ASP A 983 -19.32 -2.10 -28.21
N GLU A 984 -18.69 -2.40 -27.06
CA GLU A 984 -17.52 -3.29 -26.96
C GLU A 984 -17.90 -4.73 -26.63
N THR A 985 -19.19 -5.06 -26.51
CA THR A 985 -19.63 -6.44 -26.22
C THR A 985 -19.16 -7.42 -27.29
N GLN A 986 -18.46 -8.47 -26.85
CA GLN A 986 -17.89 -9.53 -27.69
C GLN A 986 -18.48 -10.89 -27.32
N LEU A 987 -19.04 -11.60 -28.31
CA LEU A 987 -19.56 -12.96 -28.16
C LEU A 987 -18.56 -13.97 -28.72
N TYR A 988 -18.12 -14.89 -27.87
CA TYR A 988 -17.22 -15.99 -28.22
C TYR A 988 -18.01 -17.27 -28.43
N ALA A 989 -17.60 -18.09 -29.41
CA ALA A 989 -18.26 -19.34 -29.74
C ALA A 989 -17.26 -20.42 -30.19
N VAL A 990 -17.37 -21.61 -29.61
CA VAL A 990 -16.60 -22.79 -30.03
C VAL A 990 -17.38 -23.57 -31.08
N ASP A 991 -16.86 -23.63 -32.30
CA ASP A 991 -17.55 -24.13 -33.48
C ASP A 991 -16.95 -25.45 -34.00
N ALA A 992 -17.80 -26.47 -34.10
CA ALA A 992 -17.43 -27.82 -34.52
C ALA A 992 -17.53 -28.07 -36.04
N THR A 993 -17.94 -27.09 -36.84
CA THR A 993 -18.30 -27.30 -38.26
C THR A 993 -17.21 -26.85 -39.22
N ALA A 994 -16.63 -25.67 -39.02
CA ALA A 994 -15.75 -25.03 -39.99
C ALA A 994 -14.24 -25.33 -39.80
N SER A 995 -13.84 -26.17 -38.86
CA SER A 995 -12.42 -26.38 -38.51
C SER A 995 -11.57 -27.08 -39.58
N GLY A 996 -12.18 -27.57 -40.68
CA GLY A 996 -11.47 -28.31 -41.74
C GLY A 996 -10.79 -29.63 -41.30
N LEU A 997 -10.75 -29.91 -39.99
CA LEU A 997 -10.11 -31.04 -39.32
C LEU A 997 -11.04 -31.48 -38.19
N GLY A 998 -11.68 -32.64 -38.33
CA GLY A 998 -12.76 -33.07 -37.40
C GLY A 998 -12.38 -33.13 -35.91
N TRP A 999 -11.08 -33.21 -35.58
CA TRP A 999 -10.59 -33.22 -34.21
C TRP A 999 -10.32 -31.83 -33.62
N ARG A 1000 -10.28 -30.74 -34.40
CA ARG A 1000 -10.12 -29.36 -33.91
C ARG A 1000 -11.45 -28.62 -33.96
N LYS A 1001 -11.62 -27.62 -33.10
CA LYS A 1001 -12.76 -26.70 -33.09
C LYS A 1001 -12.24 -25.27 -33.33
N LEU A 1002 -13.00 -24.46 -34.06
CA LEU A 1002 -12.68 -23.04 -34.26
C LEU A 1002 -13.21 -22.23 -33.09
N ILE A 1003 -12.48 -21.19 -32.72
CA ILE A 1003 -12.97 -20.17 -31.79
C ILE A 1003 -13.33 -18.96 -32.64
N ASN A 1004 -14.62 -18.66 -32.68
CA ASN A 1004 -15.18 -17.53 -33.40
C ASN A 1004 -15.47 -16.40 -32.40
N ARG A 1005 -15.08 -15.18 -32.71
CA ARG A 1005 -15.45 -13.96 -31.99
C ARG A 1005 -16.37 -13.10 -32.86
N TYR A 1006 -17.44 -12.59 -32.27
CA TYR A 1006 -18.34 -11.63 -32.88
C TYR A 1006 -18.34 -10.36 -32.03
N ASP A 1007 -17.86 -9.26 -32.60
CA ASP A 1007 -17.86 -7.95 -31.97
C ASP A 1007 -19.28 -7.36 -32.08
N ILE A 1008 -20.21 -7.96 -31.32
CA ILE A 1008 -21.66 -7.86 -31.52
C ILE A 1008 -22.24 -6.53 -31.02
N GLY A 1009 -21.54 -5.85 -30.09
CA GLY A 1009 -22.01 -4.61 -29.47
C GLY A 1009 -23.45 -4.74 -28.95
N SER A 1010 -24.27 -3.71 -29.16
CA SER A 1010 -25.70 -3.71 -28.79
C SER A 1010 -26.63 -4.49 -29.75
N ALA A 1011 -26.10 -5.18 -30.77
CA ALA A 1011 -26.92 -5.86 -31.78
C ALA A 1011 -27.42 -7.24 -31.31
N ASN A 1012 -28.65 -7.61 -31.70
CA ASN A 1012 -29.20 -8.96 -31.47
C ASN A 1012 -29.08 -9.87 -32.69
N VAL A 1013 -28.55 -9.34 -33.80
CA VAL A 1013 -28.45 -10.01 -35.09
C VAL A 1013 -27.06 -9.80 -35.68
N TRP A 1014 -26.48 -10.86 -36.24
CA TRP A 1014 -25.20 -10.84 -36.95
C TRP A 1014 -25.33 -11.45 -38.34
N THR A 1015 -24.97 -10.69 -39.37
CA THR A 1015 -25.12 -11.13 -40.78
C THR A 1015 -23.81 -11.24 -41.56
N ALA A 1016 -22.69 -10.97 -40.90
CA ALA A 1016 -21.35 -11.04 -41.46
C ALA A 1016 -20.63 -12.34 -41.05
N ALA A 1017 -19.45 -12.58 -41.62
CA ALA A 1017 -18.53 -13.59 -41.07
C ALA A 1017 -18.15 -13.24 -39.62
N PRO A 1018 -17.62 -14.20 -38.82
CA PRO A 1018 -17.03 -13.88 -37.52
C PRO A 1018 -16.02 -12.74 -37.64
N SER A 1019 -15.99 -11.85 -36.64
CA SER A 1019 -15.03 -10.74 -36.56
C SER A 1019 -13.61 -11.29 -36.47
N GLU A 1020 -13.47 -12.39 -35.74
CA GLU A 1020 -12.27 -13.21 -35.72
C GLU A 1020 -12.64 -14.69 -35.77
N ALA A 1021 -11.85 -15.49 -36.47
CA ALA A 1021 -11.98 -16.95 -36.50
C ALA A 1021 -10.58 -17.56 -36.58
N GLY A 1022 -10.22 -18.32 -35.54
CA GLY A 1022 -8.84 -18.77 -35.40
C GLY A 1022 -8.69 -20.07 -34.62
N TYR A 1023 -7.45 -20.53 -34.59
CA TYR A 1023 -7.02 -21.64 -33.76
C TYR A 1023 -5.93 -21.15 -32.80
N SER A 1024 -6.10 -21.32 -31.50
CA SER A 1024 -5.11 -20.96 -30.45
C SER A 1024 -4.02 -22.03 -30.29
N SER A 1025 -2.76 -21.68 -30.03
CA SER A 1025 -1.64 -22.67 -29.95
C SER A 1025 -1.92 -23.91 -29.09
N SER A 1026 -2.71 -23.76 -28.02
CA SER A 1026 -3.44 -24.81 -27.30
C SER A 1026 -4.90 -24.85 -27.78
N TYR A 1027 -5.39 -25.98 -28.30
CA TYR A 1027 -6.69 -26.04 -28.99
C TYR A 1027 -7.75 -26.83 -28.22
N ILE A 1028 -9.01 -26.44 -28.42
CA ILE A 1028 -10.18 -27.26 -28.07
C ILE A 1028 -10.37 -28.34 -29.14
N GLY A 1029 -10.18 -29.60 -28.74
CA GLY A 1029 -10.40 -30.75 -29.61
C GLY A 1029 -11.69 -31.51 -29.34
N ASN A 1030 -12.14 -31.51 -28.08
CA ASN A 1030 -13.36 -32.21 -27.65
C ASN A 1030 -14.61 -31.34 -27.87
N GLU A 1031 -15.76 -31.98 -28.08
CA GLU A 1031 -17.06 -31.32 -28.18
C GLU A 1031 -17.68 -31.03 -26.80
N ASN A 1032 -17.19 -31.68 -25.75
CA ASN A 1032 -17.48 -31.32 -24.36
C ASN A 1032 -16.42 -30.33 -23.89
N ASN A 1033 -16.78 -29.04 -23.91
CA ASN A 1033 -15.90 -27.93 -23.60
C ASN A 1033 -16.69 -26.72 -23.07
N SER A 1034 -15.95 -25.79 -22.50
CA SER A 1034 -16.42 -24.48 -22.02
C SER A 1034 -15.38 -23.42 -22.37
N ILE A 1035 -15.83 -22.18 -22.57
CA ILE A 1035 -15.00 -21.00 -22.81
C ILE A 1035 -15.55 -19.86 -21.94
N VAL A 1036 -14.67 -19.16 -21.23
CA VAL A 1036 -15.01 -18.01 -20.40
C VAL A 1036 -14.05 -16.87 -20.77
N PRO A 1037 -14.52 -15.90 -21.58
CA PRO A 1037 -13.77 -14.69 -21.89
C PRO A 1037 -13.58 -13.84 -20.63
N VAL A 1038 -12.40 -13.25 -20.49
CA VAL A 1038 -12.00 -12.32 -19.43
C VAL A 1038 -11.44 -11.05 -20.08
N SER A 1039 -11.18 -9.98 -19.33
CA SER A 1039 -10.73 -8.69 -19.90
C SER A 1039 -9.44 -8.79 -20.73
N THR A 1040 -8.54 -9.72 -20.38
CA THR A 1040 -7.21 -9.87 -20.98
C THR A 1040 -7.08 -11.02 -21.98
N GLY A 1041 -8.15 -11.78 -22.19
CA GLY A 1041 -8.13 -12.98 -23.03
C GLY A 1041 -9.31 -13.92 -22.77
N TYR A 1042 -9.05 -15.22 -22.72
CA TYR A 1042 -10.07 -16.20 -22.31
C TYR A 1042 -9.47 -17.45 -21.70
N TRP A 1043 -10.22 -18.03 -20.76
CA TRP A 1043 -10.00 -19.38 -20.26
C TRP A 1043 -10.85 -20.38 -21.03
N ALA A 1044 -10.32 -21.57 -21.27
CA ALA A 1044 -11.06 -22.64 -21.90
C ALA A 1044 -10.73 -23.99 -21.28
N ALA A 1045 -11.76 -24.81 -21.10
CA ALA A 1045 -11.65 -26.16 -20.58
C ALA A 1045 -12.33 -27.19 -21.49
N GLN A 1046 -11.86 -28.42 -21.45
CA GLN A 1046 -12.44 -29.51 -22.24
C GLN A 1046 -12.30 -30.86 -21.56
N PHE A 1047 -13.17 -31.81 -21.92
CA PHE A 1047 -13.04 -33.18 -21.47
C PHE A 1047 -11.78 -33.84 -22.04
N ARG A 1048 -10.90 -34.26 -21.13
CA ARG A 1048 -9.85 -35.25 -21.34
C ARG A 1048 -10.07 -36.39 -20.36
N GLY A 1049 -9.98 -37.62 -20.86
CA GLY A 1049 -9.89 -38.78 -19.99
C GLY A 1049 -8.55 -38.79 -19.24
N GLN A 1050 -8.48 -39.56 -18.17
CA GLN A 1050 -7.27 -39.73 -17.37
C GLN A 1050 -6.05 -40.05 -18.25
N GLY A 1051 -4.96 -39.29 -18.07
CA GLY A 1051 -3.71 -39.45 -18.82
C GLY A 1051 -3.76 -39.05 -20.29
N SER A 1052 -4.82 -38.34 -20.73
CA SER A 1052 -4.97 -37.90 -22.13
C SER A 1052 -4.78 -36.39 -22.34
N SER A 1053 -4.45 -35.64 -21.29
CA SER A 1053 -4.06 -34.22 -21.38
C SER A 1053 -2.70 -34.06 -22.08
N SER A 1054 -2.52 -32.97 -22.81
CA SER A 1054 -1.25 -32.63 -23.49
C SER A 1054 -1.24 -31.14 -23.85
N VAL A 1055 -0.06 -30.53 -24.05
CA VAL A 1055 0.07 -29.12 -24.47
C VAL A 1055 -0.77 -28.76 -25.71
N ALA A 1056 -0.99 -29.71 -26.63
CA ALA A 1056 -1.82 -29.48 -27.81
C ALA A 1056 -3.35 -29.63 -27.58
N ASN A 1057 -3.74 -30.23 -26.46
CA ASN A 1057 -5.12 -30.57 -26.09
C ASN A 1057 -5.21 -30.75 -24.55
N PRO A 1058 -5.00 -29.68 -23.77
CA PRO A 1058 -4.96 -29.76 -22.32
C PRO A 1058 -6.39 -29.81 -21.75
N THR A 1059 -6.52 -30.12 -20.47
CA THR A 1059 -7.83 -30.03 -19.81
C THR A 1059 -8.26 -28.58 -19.62
N LEU A 1060 -7.33 -27.68 -19.27
CA LEU A 1060 -7.50 -26.23 -19.08
C LEU A 1060 -6.36 -25.48 -19.78
N PHE A 1061 -6.67 -24.31 -20.36
CA PHE A 1061 -5.66 -23.37 -20.84
C PHE A 1061 -6.17 -21.92 -20.80
N TYR A 1062 -5.22 -20.98 -20.79
CA TYR A 1062 -5.47 -19.55 -20.93
C TYR A 1062 -4.88 -19.03 -22.24
N TYR A 1063 -5.68 -18.27 -22.99
CA TYR A 1063 -5.27 -17.54 -24.18
C TYR A 1063 -5.15 -16.05 -23.86
N SER A 1064 -4.00 -15.45 -24.16
CA SER A 1064 -3.73 -14.02 -23.98
C SER A 1064 -4.00 -13.27 -25.28
N ASP A 1065 -4.81 -12.21 -25.20
CA ASP A 1065 -5.04 -11.31 -26.34
C ASP A 1065 -3.78 -10.54 -26.71
N VAL A 1066 -2.99 -10.14 -25.71
CA VAL A 1066 -1.74 -9.37 -25.88
C VAL A 1066 -0.68 -10.22 -26.59
N LEU A 1067 -0.51 -11.48 -26.17
CA LEU A 1067 0.48 -12.38 -26.77
C LEU A 1067 -0.03 -13.05 -28.05
N GLY A 1068 -1.35 -13.01 -28.31
CA GLY A 1068 -1.99 -13.67 -29.45
C GLY A 1068 -1.87 -15.19 -29.41
N GLY A 1069 -1.81 -15.81 -28.22
CA GLY A 1069 -1.51 -17.23 -28.06
C GLY A 1069 -1.87 -17.79 -26.68
N SER A 1070 -1.79 -19.12 -26.55
CA SER A 1070 -1.88 -19.77 -25.23
C SER A 1070 -0.66 -19.38 -24.39
N ALA A 1071 -0.90 -18.76 -23.24
CA ALA A 1071 0.16 -18.37 -22.31
C ALA A 1071 0.31 -19.36 -21.14
N TYR A 1072 -0.73 -20.18 -20.89
CA TYR A 1072 -0.71 -21.24 -19.89
C TYR A 1072 -1.50 -22.47 -20.35
N ASP A 1073 -1.07 -23.67 -19.91
CA ASP A 1073 -1.84 -24.90 -20.00
C ASP A 1073 -1.59 -25.82 -18.80
N SER A 1074 -2.62 -26.57 -18.39
CA SER A 1074 -2.56 -27.45 -17.22
C SER A 1074 -1.93 -28.82 -17.49
N SER A 1075 -1.45 -29.11 -18.70
CA SER A 1075 -1.15 -30.50 -19.07
C SER A 1075 0.01 -31.14 -18.29
N ALA A 1076 0.88 -30.33 -17.70
CA ALA A 1076 1.97 -30.79 -16.84
C ALA A 1076 1.49 -31.33 -15.48
N ILE A 1077 0.32 -30.89 -15.01
CA ILE A 1077 -0.24 -31.22 -13.69
C ILE A 1077 -1.51 -32.08 -13.77
N ASP A 1078 -1.93 -32.46 -14.97
CA ASP A 1078 -3.14 -33.25 -15.21
C ASP A 1078 -2.87 -34.77 -15.11
N ASP A 1079 -3.37 -35.39 -14.05
CA ASP A 1079 -3.27 -36.82 -13.75
C ASP A 1079 -4.63 -37.55 -13.65
N GLN A 1080 -5.75 -36.83 -13.65
CA GLN A 1080 -7.13 -37.33 -13.61
C GLN A 1080 -7.96 -36.83 -14.80
N ALA A 1081 -9.23 -37.27 -14.87
CA ALA A 1081 -10.16 -36.86 -15.92
C ALA A 1081 -10.84 -35.53 -15.57
N SER A 1082 -10.97 -34.64 -16.56
CA SER A 1082 -11.68 -33.34 -16.40
C SER A 1082 -13.20 -33.45 -16.56
N ALA A 1083 -13.79 -34.63 -16.33
CA ALA A 1083 -15.22 -34.93 -16.45
C ALA A 1083 -15.85 -34.49 -17.79
N ASN A 1084 -16.55 -33.35 -17.87
CA ASN A 1084 -17.11 -32.82 -19.12
C ASN A 1084 -16.57 -31.43 -19.51
N GLY A 1085 -15.47 -30.98 -18.88
CA GLY A 1085 -14.82 -29.71 -19.18
C GLY A 1085 -15.65 -28.49 -18.78
N ALA A 1086 -16.35 -28.55 -17.64
CA ALA A 1086 -16.97 -27.39 -17.05
C ALA A 1086 -15.90 -26.41 -16.56
N LEU A 1087 -16.22 -25.12 -16.64
CA LEU A 1087 -15.33 -24.02 -16.28
C LEU A 1087 -16.17 -22.85 -15.75
N ALA A 1088 -15.70 -22.23 -14.68
CA ALA A 1088 -16.13 -20.91 -14.22
C ALA A 1088 -14.89 -20.07 -13.92
N VAL A 1089 -14.98 -18.76 -14.13
CA VAL A 1089 -13.93 -17.80 -13.78
C VAL A 1089 -14.60 -16.64 -13.07
N ASP A 1090 -14.08 -16.30 -11.89
CA ASP A 1090 -14.34 -15.03 -11.23
C ASP A 1090 -13.09 -14.17 -11.42
N GLU A 1091 -13.15 -13.27 -12.39
CA GLU A 1091 -12.02 -12.43 -12.76
C GLU A 1091 -11.65 -11.44 -11.65
N LYS A 1092 -12.61 -11.01 -10.82
CA LYS A 1092 -12.38 -10.05 -9.74
C LYS A 1092 -11.43 -10.61 -8.68
N THR A 1093 -11.54 -11.90 -8.38
CA THR A 1093 -10.72 -12.59 -7.37
C THR A 1093 -9.59 -13.43 -7.97
N GLY A 1094 -9.46 -13.46 -9.30
CA GLY A 1094 -8.53 -14.36 -9.98
C GLY A 1094 -8.89 -15.84 -9.78
N THR A 1095 -10.13 -16.20 -9.46
CA THR A 1095 -10.51 -17.60 -9.19
C THR A 1095 -10.93 -18.32 -10.47
N VAL A 1096 -10.33 -19.48 -10.76
CA VAL A 1096 -10.74 -20.37 -11.86
C VAL A 1096 -11.16 -21.72 -11.30
N VAL A 1097 -12.34 -22.20 -11.67
CA VAL A 1097 -12.82 -23.52 -11.26
C VAL A 1097 -13.10 -24.39 -12.47
N GLN A 1098 -12.47 -25.55 -12.51
CA GLN A 1098 -12.64 -26.54 -13.56
C GLN A 1098 -13.25 -27.82 -13.00
N SER A 1099 -14.09 -28.50 -13.79
CA SER A 1099 -14.49 -29.87 -13.43
C SER A 1099 -13.28 -30.80 -13.53
N TYR A 1100 -12.96 -31.48 -12.43
CA TYR A 1100 -11.80 -32.35 -12.35
C TYR A 1100 -12.04 -33.48 -11.37
N ASN A 1101 -11.68 -34.71 -11.74
CA ASN A 1101 -11.81 -35.90 -10.90
C ASN A 1101 -13.22 -36.11 -10.29
N ASN A 1102 -14.27 -35.92 -11.09
CA ASN A 1102 -15.68 -35.95 -10.66
C ASN A 1102 -16.05 -34.92 -9.57
N GLY A 1103 -15.30 -33.83 -9.48
CA GLY A 1103 -15.54 -32.71 -8.58
C GLY A 1103 -14.97 -31.42 -9.17
N VAL A 1104 -14.24 -30.67 -8.36
CA VAL A 1104 -13.64 -29.39 -8.73
C VAL A 1104 -12.14 -29.39 -8.51
N ARG A 1105 -11.42 -28.69 -9.39
CA ARG A 1105 -10.08 -28.17 -9.14
C ARG A 1105 -10.18 -26.64 -9.21
N VAL A 1106 -9.72 -25.99 -8.14
CA VAL A 1106 -9.76 -24.53 -7.97
C VAL A 1106 -8.35 -24.00 -8.13
N PHE A 1107 -8.22 -22.92 -8.90
CA PHE A 1107 -6.98 -22.21 -9.13
C PHE A 1107 -7.14 -20.74 -8.73
N HIS A 1108 -6.06 -20.13 -8.28
CA HIS A 1108 -5.90 -18.68 -8.28
C HIS A 1108 -5.00 -18.31 -9.47
N TYR A 1109 -5.30 -17.19 -10.11
CA TYR A 1109 -4.42 -16.60 -11.12
C TYR A 1109 -4.35 -15.09 -11.02
N SER A 1110 -3.16 -14.57 -11.30
CA SER A 1110 -2.89 -13.16 -11.56
C SER A 1110 -2.18 -13.03 -12.90
N ILE A 1111 -2.38 -11.92 -13.61
CA ILE A 1111 -1.63 -11.65 -14.85
C ILE A 1111 -0.37 -10.87 -14.48
N ARG A 1112 0.80 -11.47 -14.70
CA ARG A 1112 2.05 -10.74 -14.54
C ARG A 1112 2.11 -9.56 -15.49
N LYS A 1113 2.29 -8.36 -14.94
CA LYS A 1113 2.38 -7.14 -15.73
C LYS A 1113 3.62 -7.13 -16.64
N SER A 1114 4.72 -7.74 -16.21
CA SER A 1114 6.01 -7.77 -16.91
C SER A 1114 5.96 -8.44 -18.28
N ASP A 1115 5.22 -9.55 -18.41
CA ASP A 1115 5.19 -10.37 -19.63
C ASP A 1115 3.78 -10.75 -20.11
N ASN A 1116 2.72 -10.35 -19.39
CA ASN A 1116 1.31 -10.70 -19.65
C ASN A 1116 1.05 -12.23 -19.64
N ILE A 1117 1.86 -12.97 -18.91
CA ILE A 1117 1.66 -14.40 -18.66
C ILE A 1117 0.94 -14.56 -17.32
N PRO A 1118 -0.09 -15.43 -17.23
CA PRO A 1118 -0.72 -15.70 -15.95
C PRO A 1118 0.21 -16.52 -15.05
N ASP A 1119 0.37 -16.08 -13.80
CA ASP A 1119 0.81 -16.96 -12.72
C ASP A 1119 -0.41 -17.70 -12.21
N VAL A 1120 -0.31 -19.04 -12.14
CA VAL A 1120 -1.44 -19.91 -11.86
C VAL A 1120 -1.03 -20.94 -10.83
N GLU A 1121 -1.75 -20.98 -9.72
CA GLU A 1121 -1.56 -21.95 -8.66
C GLU A 1121 -2.81 -22.79 -8.43
N VAL A 1122 -2.63 -24.04 -8.01
CA VAL A 1122 -3.74 -24.89 -7.58
C VAL A 1122 -4.01 -24.60 -6.12
N VAL A 1123 -5.19 -24.07 -5.81
CA VAL A 1123 -5.60 -23.80 -4.43
C VAL A 1123 -6.04 -25.10 -3.77
N PHE A 1124 -7.00 -25.82 -4.37
CA PHE A 1124 -7.41 -27.13 -3.88
C PHE A 1124 -8.13 -27.98 -4.92
N GLU A 1125 -8.24 -29.28 -4.63
CA GLU A 1125 -9.05 -30.24 -5.37
C GLU A 1125 -10.01 -30.97 -4.44
N LYS A 1126 -11.28 -31.13 -4.86
CA LYS A 1126 -12.27 -31.84 -4.07
C LYS A 1126 -13.21 -32.64 -4.95
N GLN A 1127 -13.33 -33.94 -4.68
CA GLN A 1127 -14.38 -34.77 -5.27
C GLN A 1127 -15.74 -34.36 -4.71
N LEU A 1128 -16.74 -34.19 -5.57
CA LEU A 1128 -18.08 -33.76 -5.18
C LEU A 1128 -19.10 -34.66 -5.86
N ALA A 1129 -19.91 -35.38 -5.08
CA ALA A 1129 -20.91 -36.30 -5.62
C ALA A 1129 -21.95 -35.59 -6.49
N GLU A 1130 -22.17 -34.30 -6.22
CA GLU A 1130 -23.08 -33.39 -6.91
C GLU A 1130 -22.57 -32.97 -8.30
N VAL A 1131 -21.26 -33.10 -8.56
CA VAL A 1131 -20.67 -32.82 -9.88
C VAL A 1131 -20.62 -34.12 -10.70
N GLY A 1132 -20.04 -35.19 -10.15
CA GLY A 1132 -19.99 -36.50 -10.80
C GLY A 1132 -19.21 -36.50 -12.14
N ALA A 1133 -19.38 -37.57 -12.92
CA ALA A 1133 -18.62 -37.75 -14.17
C ALA A 1133 -19.11 -36.86 -15.33
N GLU A 1134 -20.33 -36.32 -15.23
CA GLU A 1134 -20.93 -35.43 -16.22
C GLU A 1134 -21.23 -34.04 -15.65
N GLY A 1135 -20.29 -33.47 -14.87
CA GLY A 1135 -20.29 -32.05 -14.53
C GLY A 1135 -20.17 -31.19 -15.79
N ASN A 1136 -21.29 -30.63 -16.23
CA ASN A 1136 -21.40 -30.09 -17.58
C ASN A 1136 -21.00 -28.62 -17.66
N SER A 1137 -21.40 -27.77 -16.69
CA SER A 1137 -21.15 -26.33 -16.70
C SER A 1137 -21.03 -25.78 -15.29
N PHE A 1138 -20.16 -24.80 -15.10
CA PHE A 1138 -20.03 -24.03 -13.87
C PHE A 1138 -20.26 -22.55 -14.16
N ALA A 1139 -20.60 -21.76 -13.14
CA ALA A 1139 -20.62 -20.31 -13.18
C ALA A 1139 -20.49 -19.74 -11.75
N PHE A 1140 -20.01 -18.50 -11.64
CA PHE A 1140 -20.00 -17.75 -10.38
C PHE A 1140 -21.12 -16.70 -10.38
N ASP A 1141 -21.77 -16.50 -9.24
CA ASP A 1141 -22.55 -15.28 -9.01
C ASP A 1141 -21.66 -14.11 -8.55
N TYR A 1142 -22.27 -12.95 -8.38
CA TYR A 1142 -21.60 -11.70 -8.01
C TYR A 1142 -20.88 -11.75 -6.65
N ALA A 1143 -21.32 -12.61 -5.72
CA ALA A 1143 -20.65 -12.84 -4.44
C ALA A 1143 -19.54 -13.91 -4.52
N GLY A 1144 -19.38 -14.59 -5.66
CA GLY A 1144 -18.42 -15.67 -5.84
C GLY A 1144 -18.92 -17.03 -5.36
N ASN A 1145 -20.23 -17.25 -5.26
CA ASN A 1145 -20.77 -18.60 -5.06
C ASN A 1145 -20.66 -19.43 -6.34
N LEU A 1146 -20.26 -20.69 -6.22
CA LEU A 1146 -20.08 -21.59 -7.34
C LEU A 1146 -21.37 -22.36 -7.65
N TYR A 1147 -21.89 -22.20 -8.87
CA TYR A 1147 -23.02 -22.95 -9.38
C TYR A 1147 -22.52 -24.06 -10.28
N THR A 1148 -22.97 -25.29 -10.05
CA THR A 1148 -22.59 -26.45 -10.85
C THR A 1148 -23.82 -27.16 -11.39
N VAL A 1149 -23.80 -27.58 -12.66
CA VAL A 1149 -24.84 -28.45 -13.23
C VAL A 1149 -24.27 -29.78 -13.68
N SER A 1150 -24.97 -30.85 -13.32
CA SER A 1150 -24.57 -32.22 -13.66
C SER A 1150 -25.73 -33.01 -14.22
N SER A 1151 -25.50 -33.68 -15.35
CA SER A 1151 -26.47 -34.67 -15.88
C SER A 1151 -26.27 -36.07 -15.31
N ASP A 1152 -25.19 -36.31 -14.57
CA ASP A 1152 -24.95 -37.55 -13.83
C ASP A 1152 -25.64 -37.48 -12.46
N ALA A 1153 -25.43 -36.39 -11.72
CA ALA A 1153 -26.12 -36.13 -10.45
C ALA A 1153 -27.55 -35.62 -10.62
N GLN A 1154 -27.91 -35.20 -11.85
CA GLN A 1154 -29.26 -34.72 -12.22
C GLN A 1154 -29.71 -33.52 -11.38
N ASN A 1155 -28.85 -32.52 -11.24
CA ASN A 1155 -29.09 -31.33 -10.44
C ASN A 1155 -28.34 -30.09 -10.95
N LEU A 1156 -28.82 -28.93 -10.47
CA LEU A 1156 -28.02 -27.73 -10.22
C LEU A 1156 -27.66 -27.76 -8.73
N THR A 1157 -26.41 -27.52 -8.37
CA THR A 1157 -25.98 -27.37 -6.96
C THR A 1157 -25.23 -26.06 -6.77
N ILE A 1158 -25.59 -25.33 -5.72
CA ILE A 1158 -24.99 -24.06 -5.32
C ILE A 1158 -24.02 -24.33 -4.16
N PHE A 1159 -22.79 -23.86 -4.29
CA PHE A 1159 -21.75 -23.98 -3.28
C PHE A 1159 -21.31 -22.60 -2.78
N GLY A 1160 -21.28 -22.43 -1.46
CA GLY A 1160 -20.56 -21.34 -0.83
C GLY A 1160 -19.06 -21.60 -0.91
N MET A 1161 -18.34 -20.74 -1.62
CA MET A 1161 -16.87 -20.79 -1.65
C MET A 1161 -16.29 -20.30 -0.31
N PRO A 1162 -15.21 -20.92 0.20
CA PRO A 1162 -14.58 -20.50 1.46
C PRO A 1162 -14.28 -19.00 1.48
N THR A 1163 -14.56 -18.32 2.59
CA THR A 1163 -14.21 -16.90 2.79
C THR A 1163 -14.20 -16.52 4.26
N SER A 1164 -13.19 -15.77 4.67
CA SER A 1164 -13.05 -15.13 5.99
C SER A 1164 -13.69 -13.75 6.06
N ASP A 1165 -14.15 -13.20 4.93
CA ASP A 1165 -15.03 -12.04 4.85
C ASP A 1165 -16.23 -12.38 3.95
N ASN A 1166 -17.42 -12.43 4.55
CA ASN A 1166 -18.65 -12.69 3.83
C ASN A 1166 -19.50 -11.42 3.76
N THR A 1167 -18.91 -10.36 3.22
CA THR A 1167 -19.56 -9.07 2.99
C THR A 1167 -19.69 -8.80 1.49
N CYS A 1168 -20.82 -8.26 1.07
CA CYS A 1168 -21.07 -7.92 -0.33
C CYS A 1168 -21.85 -6.60 -0.44
N ALA A 1169 -21.27 -5.64 -1.16
CA ALA A 1169 -21.92 -4.40 -1.57
C ALA A 1169 -22.45 -4.52 -2.99
N THR A 1170 -23.77 -4.37 -3.15
CA THR A 1170 -24.46 -4.34 -4.43
C THR A 1170 -24.90 -2.92 -4.75
N PRO A 1171 -24.32 -2.24 -5.74
CA PRO A 1171 -24.75 -0.91 -6.15
C PRO A 1171 -26.10 -0.93 -6.88
N SER A 1172 -26.90 0.11 -6.64
CA SER A 1172 -28.11 0.41 -7.41
C SER A 1172 -27.75 1.01 -8.77
N SER A 1173 -28.48 0.62 -9.81
CA SER A 1173 -28.42 1.24 -11.12
C SER A 1173 -29.27 2.52 -11.23
N ALA A 1174 -30.16 2.75 -10.26
CA ALA A 1174 -31.08 3.88 -10.22
C ALA A 1174 -30.51 5.07 -9.43
N GLU A 1175 -30.83 6.27 -9.91
CA GLU A 1175 -30.45 7.55 -9.31
C GLU A 1175 -31.68 8.26 -8.76
N PHE A 1176 -31.51 9.09 -7.72
CA PHE A 1176 -32.57 9.93 -7.16
C PHE A 1176 -32.04 11.28 -6.67
N SER A 1177 -32.95 12.25 -6.49
CA SER A 1177 -32.64 13.61 -6.02
C SER A 1177 -33.88 14.23 -5.38
N PHE A 1178 -33.69 15.13 -4.41
CA PHE A 1178 -34.78 15.93 -3.84
C PHE A 1178 -34.76 17.36 -4.40
N GLY A 1179 -35.92 17.93 -4.71
CA GLY A 1179 -36.06 19.25 -5.33
C GLY A 1179 -37.04 19.23 -6.51
N ASP A 1180 -37.51 20.39 -6.96
CA ASP A 1180 -38.34 20.48 -8.18
C ASP A 1180 -37.55 19.90 -9.35
N SER A 1181 -37.84 18.65 -9.69
CA SER A 1181 -37.52 18.10 -10.98
C SER A 1181 -38.36 18.86 -12.02
N SER A 1182 -37.85 20.01 -12.46
CA SER A 1182 -38.19 20.54 -13.79
C SER A 1182 -37.56 19.65 -14.88
N VAL A 1183 -37.70 18.33 -14.72
CA VAL A 1183 -37.26 17.27 -15.62
C VAL A 1183 -38.45 16.37 -15.96
N GLU A 1184 -39.68 16.89 -15.88
CA GLU A 1184 -40.68 16.63 -16.93
C GLU A 1184 -40.43 17.57 -18.12
N GLU A 1185 -39.21 17.57 -18.64
CA GLU A 1185 -38.99 17.89 -20.05
C GLU A 1185 -38.00 16.86 -20.55
N LEU A 1186 -38.55 15.89 -21.30
CA LEU A 1186 -37.82 14.99 -22.18
C LEU A 1186 -36.51 15.66 -22.62
N GLN A 1187 -35.35 15.12 -22.21
CA GLN A 1187 -34.17 15.13 -23.07
C GLN A 1187 -34.53 14.32 -24.32
N GLN A 1188 -35.36 14.92 -25.17
CA GLN A 1188 -35.23 14.73 -26.59
C GLN A 1188 -34.00 15.57 -26.93
N GLU A 1189 -32.85 14.91 -27.18
CA GLU A 1189 -31.67 15.55 -27.74
C GLU A 1189 -32.12 16.60 -28.77
N SER A 1190 -31.68 17.84 -28.60
CA SER A 1190 -32.08 18.90 -29.50
C SER A 1190 -31.36 18.76 -30.84
N THR A 1191 -31.74 17.79 -31.68
CA THR A 1191 -31.06 17.56 -32.96
C THR A 1191 -31.23 18.78 -33.88
N ALA A 1192 -30.12 19.46 -34.18
CA ALA A 1192 -30.06 20.50 -35.20
C ALA A 1192 -29.61 19.91 -36.54
N LYS A 1193 -30.23 20.33 -37.64
CA LYS A 1193 -29.79 20.02 -39.01
C LYS A 1193 -29.82 21.27 -39.89
N VAL A 1194 -28.91 21.36 -40.85
CA VAL A 1194 -28.87 22.46 -41.82
C VAL A 1194 -29.01 21.92 -43.26
N TYR A 1195 -29.99 22.41 -44.01
CA TYR A 1195 -30.27 21.91 -45.37
C TYR A 1195 -30.82 23.00 -46.31
N PRO A 1196 -30.55 22.95 -47.63
CA PRO A 1196 -29.67 21.97 -48.28
C PRO A 1196 -28.20 22.16 -47.85
N ASN A 1197 -27.48 21.05 -47.81
CA ASN A 1197 -26.04 20.98 -47.55
C ASN A 1197 -25.45 19.89 -48.48
N PRO A 1198 -24.71 20.26 -49.55
CA PRO A 1198 -24.21 21.59 -49.85
C PRO A 1198 -25.28 22.61 -50.28
N THR A 1199 -25.02 23.91 -50.09
CA THR A 1199 -25.88 25.03 -50.51
C THR A 1199 -25.18 25.96 -51.52
N SER A 1200 -25.95 26.67 -52.34
CA SER A 1200 -25.46 27.74 -53.23
C SER A 1200 -25.72 29.16 -52.70
N GLY A 1201 -26.32 29.30 -51.52
CA GLY A 1201 -26.52 30.63 -50.92
C GLY A 1201 -27.58 30.73 -49.84
N GLN A 1202 -28.59 29.85 -49.78
CA GLN A 1202 -29.55 29.83 -48.68
C GLN A 1202 -29.67 28.44 -48.09
N SER A 1203 -29.68 28.34 -46.77
CA SER A 1203 -29.92 27.10 -46.04
C SER A 1203 -30.93 27.33 -44.94
N THR A 1204 -31.67 26.30 -44.57
CA THR A 1204 -32.56 26.30 -43.43
C THR A 1204 -31.90 25.51 -42.31
N VAL A 1205 -31.75 26.17 -41.16
CA VAL A 1205 -31.46 25.54 -39.88
C VAL A 1205 -32.78 25.05 -39.31
N ALA A 1206 -32.86 23.77 -38.97
CA ALA A 1206 -33.96 23.19 -38.23
C ALA A 1206 -33.42 22.64 -36.91
N CYS A 1207 -34.07 22.95 -35.81
CA CYS A 1207 -33.75 22.45 -34.48
C CYS A 1207 -35.05 21.92 -33.86
N SER A 1208 -34.98 20.86 -33.06
CA SER A 1208 -36.17 20.40 -32.31
C SER A 1208 -36.61 21.39 -31.23
N ALA A 1209 -35.75 22.32 -30.82
CA ALA A 1209 -36.07 23.46 -29.96
C ALA A 1209 -36.21 24.79 -30.75
N GLY A 1210 -36.80 25.81 -30.13
CA GLY A 1210 -36.87 27.16 -30.70
C GLY A 1210 -35.49 27.75 -30.94
N ILE A 1211 -35.25 28.31 -32.12
CA ILE A 1211 -33.96 28.90 -32.48
C ILE A 1211 -33.87 30.30 -31.86
N GLU A 1212 -32.97 30.48 -30.90
CA GLU A 1212 -32.66 31.73 -30.20
C GLU A 1212 -31.45 32.44 -30.81
N SER A 1213 -30.49 31.70 -31.34
CA SER A 1213 -29.35 32.25 -32.07
C SER A 1213 -28.80 31.26 -33.10
N VAL A 1214 -28.27 31.80 -34.21
CA VAL A 1214 -27.48 31.04 -35.18
C VAL A 1214 -26.20 31.79 -35.48
N GLU A 1215 -25.07 31.13 -35.27
CA GLU A 1215 -23.74 31.66 -35.56
C GLU A 1215 -23.06 30.79 -36.61
N VAL A 1216 -22.43 31.42 -37.60
CA VAL A 1216 -21.74 30.73 -38.68
C VAL A 1216 -20.28 31.08 -38.62
N TYR A 1217 -19.42 30.08 -38.50
CA TYR A 1217 -17.97 30.21 -38.41
C TYR A 1217 -17.32 29.72 -39.70
N ASN A 1218 -16.30 30.43 -40.17
CA ASN A 1218 -15.47 29.94 -41.26
C ASN A 1218 -14.51 28.88 -40.72
N ALA A 1219 -14.60 27.64 -41.23
CA ALA A 1219 -13.84 26.50 -40.69
C ALA A 1219 -12.32 26.65 -40.81
N ALA A 1220 -11.81 27.47 -41.74
CA ALA A 1220 -10.37 27.65 -41.95
C ALA A 1220 -9.76 28.74 -41.05
N SER A 1221 -10.56 29.69 -40.56
CA SER A 1221 -10.08 30.83 -39.75
C SER A 1221 -10.62 30.85 -38.32
N GLY A 1222 -11.64 30.06 -38.02
CA GLY A 1222 -12.33 30.07 -36.72
C GLY A 1222 -13.16 31.34 -36.46
N ALA A 1223 -13.14 32.32 -37.37
CA ALA A 1223 -13.85 33.59 -37.20
C ALA A 1223 -15.36 33.43 -37.46
N ALA A 1224 -16.18 34.05 -36.60
CA ALA A 1224 -17.61 34.21 -36.82
C ALA A 1224 -17.85 35.12 -38.04
N VAL A 1225 -18.50 34.59 -39.07
CA VAL A 1225 -18.80 35.30 -40.33
C VAL A 1225 -20.25 35.76 -40.44
N LEU A 1226 -21.16 35.17 -39.65
CA LEU A 1226 -22.54 35.63 -39.45
C LEU A 1226 -22.99 35.29 -38.03
N ASN A 1227 -23.63 36.25 -37.36
CA ASN A 1227 -24.36 36.03 -36.11
C ASN A 1227 -25.78 36.55 -36.32
N LEU A 1228 -26.77 35.67 -36.16
CA LEU A 1228 -28.17 35.94 -36.39
C LEU A 1228 -28.94 35.71 -35.09
N VAL A 1229 -29.80 36.67 -34.74
CA VAL A 1229 -30.78 36.49 -33.68
C VAL A 1229 -31.84 35.52 -34.18
N GLY A 1230 -32.09 34.49 -33.40
CA GLY A 1230 -33.08 33.47 -33.72
C GLY A 1230 -34.50 34.02 -33.77
N ASN A 1231 -35.37 33.31 -34.46
CA ASN A 1231 -36.76 33.69 -34.66
C ASN A 1231 -37.73 33.07 -33.63
N GLY A 1232 -37.22 32.30 -32.67
CA GLY A 1232 -38.00 31.55 -31.68
C GLY A 1232 -38.76 30.35 -32.26
N GLU A 1233 -38.66 30.10 -33.57
CA GLU A 1233 -39.30 28.97 -34.24
C GLU A 1233 -38.31 27.79 -34.38
N THR A 1234 -38.82 26.59 -34.62
CA THR A 1234 -38.00 25.38 -34.81
C THR A 1234 -37.27 25.34 -36.16
N THR A 1235 -37.51 26.32 -37.04
CA THR A 1235 -36.78 26.47 -38.30
C THR A 1235 -36.48 27.93 -38.61
N MET A 1236 -35.28 28.19 -39.14
CA MET A 1236 -34.81 29.51 -39.52
C MET A 1236 -33.99 29.44 -40.81
N THR A 1237 -34.31 30.28 -41.79
CA THR A 1237 -33.50 30.39 -43.01
C THR A 1237 -32.33 31.34 -42.78
N ILE A 1238 -31.13 30.89 -43.15
CA ILE A 1238 -29.89 31.67 -43.15
C ILE A 1238 -29.46 31.96 -44.59
N ASP A 1239 -29.13 33.23 -44.85
CA ASP A 1239 -28.60 33.70 -46.14
C ASP A 1239 -27.08 33.79 -46.06
N LEU A 1240 -26.44 32.95 -46.86
CA LEU A 1240 -25.00 32.78 -46.96
C LEU A 1240 -24.48 33.28 -48.31
N SER A 1241 -25.33 33.86 -49.17
CA SER A 1241 -24.99 34.26 -50.55
C SER A 1241 -23.77 35.19 -50.60
N GLY A 1242 -23.56 36.03 -49.58
CA GLY A 1242 -22.41 36.93 -49.45
C GLY A 1242 -21.08 36.30 -49.00
N LEU A 1243 -21.06 35.03 -48.57
CA LEU A 1243 -19.85 34.32 -48.16
C LEU A 1243 -19.09 33.72 -49.37
N ALA A 1244 -17.80 33.40 -49.24
CA ALA A 1244 -17.08 32.66 -50.28
C ALA A 1244 -17.43 31.16 -50.28
N ASP A 1245 -17.20 30.44 -51.38
CA ASP A 1245 -17.34 28.97 -51.42
C ASP A 1245 -16.35 28.33 -50.43
N GLY A 1246 -16.80 27.34 -49.65
CA GLY A 1246 -16.00 26.78 -48.57
C GLY A 1246 -16.79 26.01 -47.52
N ILE A 1247 -16.10 25.54 -46.48
CA ILE A 1247 -16.67 24.84 -45.33
C ILE A 1247 -16.91 25.84 -44.20
N TYR A 1248 -18.10 25.79 -43.62
CA TYR A 1248 -18.53 26.59 -42.49
C TYR A 1248 -19.06 25.67 -41.39
N PHE A 1249 -19.03 26.15 -40.14
CA PHE A 1249 -19.72 25.54 -39.01
C PHE A 1249 -20.88 26.43 -38.59
N VAL A 1250 -22.08 25.86 -38.48
CA VAL A 1250 -23.28 26.56 -38.02
C VAL A 1250 -23.56 26.10 -36.60
N ARG A 1251 -23.39 27.00 -35.64
CA ARG A 1251 -23.72 26.80 -34.24
C ARG A 1251 -25.11 27.37 -33.95
N VAL A 1252 -25.97 26.59 -33.28
CA VAL A 1252 -27.35 26.98 -32.96
C VAL A 1252 -27.49 26.99 -31.44
N ASN A 1253 -28.07 28.07 -30.90
CA ASN A 1253 -28.31 28.28 -29.46
C ASN A 1253 -27.05 28.13 -28.57
N GLY A 1254 -25.86 28.27 -29.13
CA GLY A 1254 -24.59 28.12 -28.40
C GLY A 1254 -24.17 26.69 -28.08
N THR A 1255 -24.99 25.68 -28.41
CA THR A 1255 -24.80 24.27 -27.99
C THR A 1255 -24.51 23.33 -29.16
N GLU A 1256 -25.31 23.38 -30.24
CA GLU A 1256 -25.24 22.42 -31.35
C GLU A 1256 -24.44 22.96 -32.54
N THR A 1257 -23.41 22.25 -33.01
CA THR A 1257 -22.54 22.70 -34.12
C THR A 1257 -22.56 21.74 -35.32
N MET A 1258 -22.95 22.26 -36.49
CA MET A 1258 -23.07 21.47 -37.72
C MET A 1258 -22.14 21.95 -38.83
N LYS A 1259 -21.55 21.03 -39.58
CA LYS A 1259 -20.78 21.36 -40.79
C LYS A 1259 -21.71 21.71 -41.96
N LEU A 1260 -21.50 22.86 -42.60
CA LEU A 1260 -22.19 23.31 -43.81
C LEU A 1260 -21.18 23.56 -44.94
N ILE A 1261 -21.48 23.08 -46.14
CA ILE A 1261 -20.65 23.28 -47.34
C ILE A 1261 -21.36 24.26 -48.27
N LYS A 1262 -20.73 25.41 -48.56
CA LYS A 1262 -21.18 26.35 -49.60
C LYS A 1262 -20.43 26.10 -50.91
N ARG A 1263 -21.15 25.97 -52.02
CA ARG A 1263 -20.62 25.71 -53.37
C ARG A 1263 -21.10 26.71 -54.42
#